data_AF-A0A0W0SXS0-F1
#
_entry.id   AF-A0A0W0SXS0-F1
#
_cell.length_a   1.000
_cell.length_b   1.000
_cell.length_c   1.000
_cell.angle_alpha   90.00
_cell.angle_beta   90.00
_cell.angle_gamma   90.00
#
_symmetry.space_group_name_H-M   'P 1'
#
loop_
_entity.id
_entity.type
_entity.pdbx_description
1 polymer ?
#
loop_
_entity_poly.entity_id
_entity_poly.type
_entity_poly.pdbx_seq_one_letter_code
_entity_poly.pdbx_strand_id
1 'polypeptide(L)'
;MPKFVYNGQILTKFKDKTAGKNKSPVDGFYETDDEPKKKYFIKKPADQRELFIEGLIGKLFIKLKEKGLIEKEYHRSLVCADFIQCEDGSYALIQPCENFDELFKLIGTGHRDGSDRDPLYEMFYGASLYPGLTNLGAYFGLSSVLMLAILVGNYSVHSGNIVVLKDEFETEQGKVKQFAGIDNGAANRDFAHPDNNGDDILIPREYKGTTNTAWFTKGYIANYQNIKNLRPSMRKHAEKLKEKLADKFGPTLFADLMTEIFKELPADLLKPEDEKTRQSLAKYMAIDGFETATFGKNGNFQAVHKDYVDTLNKRLGKLCQLQEAPALATNPSAALYQSVLFSDPPSSISAEQQEIPLSSAIDMKETISFPERMESWLEHFQHLKTPIDFTKIDYSLLTQQFSHYVDVLAHQADLYNIWGHDSSSPHNFLVPSEEMSDKAEHGYAFVPQYREGRILHHLYTFQSVEQHGFSRFTYYDKLDGEFRKTEAANGSAWQKITDALHQVQGILTAIKQLQRATDKEAFMDEEDILHFRKVLNAHLRNYLEASKQIKDLFASQTNLEPINQDSLFFYPIKDSELFKMSGDQLLTICFEELYSIQPELFEFSPLGAKIISEDKLWEKMSAAYPESTFKLRFDNKNDNKMNALATLRTNFVDCRTNLAHFHKIPTLTEKEGAFAEIEEVLDQLPPHLQAMLMQEFEGARSLLLSWQTANGTFHEKLREYYTKQTKLQKIEAYQPVMDAFYDLPNPLQQAHQKTFDEFTKDHRALVEEYKKECRFLDACGDFDAAQTLTDKLVFVANIRDAFEALPVGIKENHLDQFSQFTNFEVCHDRIVGFHQATTLPEKEQAFAEIEELLSQHIPQYRELFKEELEIANSILSTWRKKDDSFLEKHRVYYVMPTKQRTAAYQPVIDAFDELSEELRKVHQETFDAFRQSHETLVDTLRKEELYEQARRLFDAAPTLAAKIATFDQLKKAFEQLPSDVKEIFQGLFNQVKSDHENIYLKLRDNQIVDSETSSVSIEKVLLKINTSGEVAQRLKSAAISDRILWQAIATGKKEQLSTEIANDLLVLIKYRDTQVQADPSDAAYVGEINDFYQDSLSIRLSTAPIKEQASQIINAAETKFNHRDKYKRAFADVIMILGVMFGGLGAIFMLARKFVFSTSLLFSQAQTNRQTVLMDNWMQNNNELDNKEETCLFHEPPAISVK
;
A
#
# COMPACT_ATOMS: atom_id res chain seq x y z
N MET A 1 14.68 44.51 -7.09
CA MET A 1 14.89 43.40 -6.14
C MET A 1 13.70 43.38 -5.21
N PRO A 2 13.11 42.20 -4.90
CA PRO A 2 11.94 42.11 -4.04
C PRO A 2 12.28 42.67 -2.65
N LYS A 3 11.44 43.58 -2.14
CA LYS A 3 11.56 44.12 -0.77
C LYS A 3 10.51 43.43 0.10
N PHE A 4 10.96 42.83 1.19
CA PHE A 4 10.06 42.19 2.15
C PHE A 4 9.93 43.04 3.41
N VAL A 5 8.77 42.97 4.06
CA VAL A 5 8.56 43.55 5.40
C VAL A 5 8.27 42.41 6.37
N TYR A 6 9.09 42.27 7.41
CA TYR A 6 8.91 41.26 8.45
C TYR A 6 9.04 41.90 9.82
N ASN A 7 8.05 41.70 10.69
CA ASN A 7 7.98 42.33 12.02
C ASN A 7 8.20 43.86 12.00
N GLY A 8 7.70 44.53 10.96
CA GLY A 8 7.83 45.98 10.78
C GLY A 8 9.18 46.45 10.25
N GLN A 9 10.11 45.54 9.95
CA GLN A 9 11.44 45.86 9.41
C GLN A 9 11.52 45.54 7.92
N ILE A 10 12.21 46.40 7.16
CA ILE A 10 12.48 46.18 5.73
C ILE A 10 13.67 45.23 5.60
N LEU A 11 13.52 44.24 4.73
CA LEU A 11 14.54 43.24 4.40
C LEU A 11 15.08 43.46 2.99
N THR A 12 16.42 43.55 2.90
CA THR A 12 17.14 43.73 1.65
C THR A 12 17.93 42.46 1.31
N LYS A 13 17.76 41.94 0.09
CA LYS A 13 18.50 40.76 -0.40
C LYS A 13 19.98 41.12 -0.59
N PHE A 14 20.89 40.38 0.02
CA PHE A 14 22.34 40.61 -0.13
C PHE A 14 23.09 39.43 -0.77
N LYS A 15 22.48 38.24 -0.84
CA LYS A 15 23.10 37.06 -1.47
C LYS A 15 22.03 36.12 -2.05
N ASP A 16 22.27 35.59 -3.24
CA ASP A 16 21.42 34.55 -3.83
C ASP A 16 21.69 33.17 -3.23
N LYS A 17 20.67 32.31 -3.25
CA LYS A 17 20.83 30.90 -2.91
C LYS A 17 21.57 30.18 -4.06
N THR A 18 22.65 29.50 -3.75
CA THR A 18 23.51 28.82 -4.75
C THR A 18 23.25 27.31 -4.89
N ALA A 19 22.47 26.71 -3.98
CA ALA A 19 22.20 25.26 -3.91
C ALA A 19 20.72 24.94 -3.64
N GLY A 20 20.30 23.68 -3.82
CA GLY A 20 18.94 23.20 -3.51
C GLY A 20 17.92 23.25 -4.66
N LYS A 21 16.80 22.51 -4.50
CA LYS A 21 15.82 22.23 -5.57
C LYS A 21 14.96 23.43 -6.00
N ASN A 22 14.68 24.35 -5.07
CA ASN A 22 13.88 25.56 -5.34
C ASN A 22 14.77 26.67 -5.92
N LYS A 23 14.33 27.25 -7.05
CA LYS A 23 15.00 28.35 -7.77
C LYS A 23 14.01 29.49 -8.06
N SER A 24 13.33 29.97 -7.03
CA SER A 24 12.47 31.14 -7.15
C SER A 24 13.31 32.42 -7.14
N PRO A 25 12.94 33.50 -7.86
CA PRO A 25 13.64 34.78 -7.80
C PRO A 25 13.73 35.38 -6.39
N VAL A 26 12.81 35.00 -5.50
CA VAL A 26 12.80 35.44 -4.10
C VAL A 26 13.71 34.61 -3.18
N ASP A 27 14.24 33.47 -3.65
CA ASP A 27 15.07 32.61 -2.82
C ASP A 27 16.42 33.27 -2.55
N GLY A 28 16.83 33.40 -1.29
CA GLY A 28 18.14 33.93 -0.94
C GLY A 28 18.26 34.43 0.49
N PHE A 29 19.34 35.16 0.74
CA PHE A 29 19.69 35.70 2.03
C PHE A 29 19.40 37.21 2.08
N TYR A 30 18.76 37.61 3.16
CA TYR A 30 18.24 38.94 3.40
C TYR A 30 18.78 39.48 4.72
N GLU A 31 18.93 40.79 4.83
CA GLU A 31 19.29 41.45 6.08
C GLU A 31 18.35 42.62 6.36
N THR A 32 18.17 42.95 7.65
CA THR A 32 17.45 44.16 8.07
C THR A 32 18.31 45.39 7.82
N ASP A 33 17.65 46.51 7.51
CA ASP A 33 18.33 47.80 7.39
C ASP A 33 18.74 48.40 8.77
N ASP A 34 18.13 47.92 9.87
CA ASP A 34 18.43 48.35 11.25
C ASP A 34 19.73 47.74 11.81
N GLU A 35 20.40 48.46 12.74
CA GLU A 35 21.58 47.98 13.47
C GLU A 35 21.22 47.45 14.89
N PRO A 36 21.71 46.27 15.30
CA PRO A 36 22.54 45.34 14.54
C PRO A 36 21.73 44.60 13.47
N LYS A 37 22.32 44.45 12.28
CA LYS A 37 21.68 43.76 11.16
C LYS A 37 21.34 42.31 11.49
N LYS A 38 20.06 41.96 11.39
CA LYS A 38 19.58 40.57 11.49
C LYS A 38 19.55 39.95 10.12
N LYS A 39 20.06 38.72 10.01
CA LYS A 39 20.12 37.97 8.75
C LYS A 39 19.06 36.89 8.72
N TYR A 40 18.41 36.77 7.58
CA TYR A 40 17.36 35.80 7.31
C TYR A 40 17.60 35.08 5.99
N PHE A 41 17.10 33.86 5.91
CA PHE A 41 17.00 33.10 4.69
C PHE A 41 15.53 33.01 4.30
N ILE A 42 15.22 33.41 3.07
CA ILE A 42 13.86 33.32 2.51
C ILE A 42 13.88 32.26 1.42
N LYS A 43 12.95 31.30 1.51
CA LYS A 43 12.68 30.29 0.47
C LYS A 43 11.21 30.29 0.10
N LYS A 44 10.89 30.14 -1.18
CA LYS A 44 9.54 29.91 -1.68
C LYS A 44 9.45 28.49 -2.25
N PRO A 45 8.95 27.52 -1.45
CA PRO A 45 8.73 26.16 -1.93
C PRO A 45 7.83 26.13 -3.17
N ALA A 46 8.16 25.26 -4.14
CA ALA A 46 7.31 25.03 -5.29
C ALA A 46 6.03 24.26 -4.92
N ASP A 47 6.13 23.39 -3.93
CA ASP A 47 4.99 22.65 -3.37
C ASP A 47 4.31 23.47 -2.26
N GLN A 48 3.05 23.86 -2.49
CA GLN A 48 2.25 24.60 -1.51
C GLN A 48 2.01 23.81 -0.22
N ARG A 49 2.00 22.48 -0.29
CA ARG A 49 1.90 21.62 0.89
C ARG A 49 3.14 21.78 1.78
N GLU A 50 4.34 21.79 1.19
CA GLU A 50 5.61 21.97 1.92
C GLU A 50 5.64 23.36 2.58
N LEU A 51 5.23 24.42 1.86
CA LEU A 51 5.09 25.77 2.41
C LEU A 51 4.17 25.80 3.64
N PHE A 52 2.98 25.20 3.54
CA PHE A 52 2.02 25.17 4.64
C PHE A 52 2.57 24.41 5.85
N ILE A 53 3.10 23.20 5.64
CA ILE A 53 3.58 22.33 6.71
C ILE A 53 4.74 22.96 7.46
N GLU A 54 5.77 23.40 6.73
CA GLU A 54 6.98 23.92 7.36
C GLU A 54 6.70 25.21 8.14
N GLY A 55 5.85 26.09 7.59
CA GLY A 55 5.42 27.29 8.30
C GLY A 55 4.51 27.00 9.50
N LEU A 56 3.63 26.00 9.43
CA LEU A 56 2.79 25.57 10.56
C LEU A 56 3.65 25.03 11.72
N ILE A 57 4.60 24.13 11.43
CA ILE A 57 5.52 23.60 12.44
C ILE A 57 6.41 24.70 13.01
N GLY A 58 6.85 25.61 12.15
CA GLY A 58 7.61 26.78 12.57
C GLY A 58 6.84 27.67 13.55
N LYS A 59 5.57 27.98 13.25
CA LYS A 59 4.66 28.70 14.17
C LYS A 59 4.46 27.96 15.49
N LEU A 60 4.30 26.64 15.47
CA LEU A 60 4.19 25.83 16.68
C LEU A 60 5.44 25.97 17.56
N PHE A 61 6.63 25.79 16.99
CA PHE A 61 7.88 25.90 17.74
C PHE A 61 8.15 27.33 18.23
N ILE A 62 7.83 28.35 17.44
CA ILE A 62 7.88 29.76 17.90
C ILE A 62 6.96 29.97 19.11
N LYS A 63 5.72 29.47 19.07
CA LYS A 63 4.79 29.59 20.19
C LYS A 63 5.24 28.83 21.43
N LEU A 64 5.85 27.66 21.28
CA LEU A 64 6.44 26.93 22.40
C LEU A 64 7.53 27.77 23.09
N LYS A 65 8.38 28.47 22.33
CA LYS A 65 9.41 29.38 22.86
C LYS A 65 8.79 30.60 23.56
N GLU A 66 7.87 31.30 22.90
CA GLU A 66 7.20 32.50 23.42
C GLU A 66 6.47 32.23 24.74
N LYS A 67 5.84 31.06 24.85
CA LYS A 67 5.07 30.65 26.03
C LYS A 67 5.96 30.06 27.13
N GLY A 68 7.28 29.94 26.95
CA GLY A 68 8.20 29.37 27.94
C GLY A 68 8.05 27.87 28.15
N LEU A 69 7.41 27.16 27.19
CA LEU A 69 7.20 25.71 27.25
C LEU A 69 8.50 24.94 26.96
N ILE A 70 9.45 25.60 26.29
CA ILE A 70 10.84 25.14 26.07
C ILE A 70 11.80 26.14 26.72
N GLU A 71 12.84 25.66 27.39
CA GLU A 71 13.84 26.50 28.07
C GLU A 71 14.62 27.36 27.08
N LYS A 72 15.04 28.55 27.53
CA LYS A 72 15.67 29.56 26.69
C LYS A 72 16.96 29.07 26.03
N GLU A 73 17.75 28.25 26.72
CA GLU A 73 18.99 27.67 26.19
C GLU A 73 18.76 26.82 24.92
N TYR A 74 17.62 26.12 24.80
CA TYR A 74 17.28 25.32 23.62
C TYR A 74 16.67 26.13 22.47
N HIS A 75 16.45 27.45 22.64
CA HIS A 75 15.76 28.24 21.60
C HIS A 75 16.55 28.30 20.28
N ARG A 76 17.89 28.32 20.35
CA ARG A 76 18.77 28.26 19.17
C ARG A 76 18.85 26.87 18.54
N SER A 77 18.51 25.81 19.29
CA SER A 77 18.43 24.44 18.77
C SER A 77 17.25 24.24 17.80
N LEU A 78 16.29 25.14 17.78
CA LEU A 78 15.07 25.01 16.96
C LEU A 78 15.09 26.11 15.90
N VAL A 79 15.74 25.89 14.77
CA VAL A 79 15.76 26.87 13.66
C VAL A 79 14.49 26.65 12.83
N CYS A 80 13.57 27.60 12.92
CA CYS A 80 12.21 27.48 12.43
C CYS A 80 11.90 28.52 11.35
N ALA A 81 11.10 28.13 10.37
CA ALA A 81 10.53 29.05 9.41
C ALA A 81 9.29 29.78 9.96
N ASP A 82 9.00 30.93 9.40
CA ASP A 82 7.74 31.66 9.55
C ASP A 82 7.22 32.06 8.17
N PHE A 83 5.95 32.45 8.06
CA PHE A 83 5.37 32.94 6.82
C PHE A 83 5.75 34.40 6.56
N ILE A 84 6.08 34.70 5.31
CA ILE A 84 6.25 36.06 4.82
C ILE A 84 5.50 36.24 3.50
N GLN A 85 4.78 37.36 3.36
CA GLN A 85 4.02 37.65 2.14
C GLN A 85 4.92 38.31 1.10
N CYS A 86 4.82 37.84 -0.14
CA CYS A 86 5.45 38.38 -1.32
C CYS A 86 4.64 39.57 -1.89
N GLU A 87 5.28 40.39 -2.73
CA GLU A 87 4.64 41.55 -3.38
C GLU A 87 3.42 41.18 -4.25
N ASP A 88 3.39 39.94 -4.78
CA ASP A 88 2.28 39.39 -5.57
C ASP A 88 1.12 38.83 -4.70
N GLY A 89 1.20 38.98 -3.38
CA GLY A 89 0.23 38.46 -2.41
C GLY A 89 0.41 36.97 -2.05
N SER A 90 1.30 36.25 -2.73
CA SER A 90 1.62 34.86 -2.37
C SER A 90 2.54 34.78 -1.15
N TYR A 91 2.77 33.58 -0.61
CA TYR A 91 3.61 33.38 0.57
C TYR A 91 4.96 32.73 0.24
N ALA A 92 5.94 33.03 1.09
CA ALA A 92 7.23 32.37 1.20
C ALA A 92 7.52 32.07 2.67
N LEU A 93 8.60 31.35 2.94
CA LEU A 93 9.08 31.01 4.26
C LEU A 93 10.33 31.82 4.60
N ILE A 94 10.35 32.47 5.75
CA ILE A 94 11.48 33.21 6.30
C ILE A 94 12.03 32.49 7.54
N GLN A 95 13.34 32.28 7.61
CA GLN A 95 14.00 31.68 8.78
C GLN A 95 15.24 32.47 9.18
N PRO A 96 15.63 32.50 10.48
CA PRO A 96 16.89 33.09 10.91
C PRO A 96 18.11 32.39 10.27
N CYS A 97 19.15 33.16 9.95
CA CYS A 97 20.43 32.60 9.51
C CYS A 97 21.33 32.30 10.72
N GLU A 98 21.43 31.04 11.11
CA GLU A 98 22.41 30.58 12.09
C GLU A 98 23.73 30.17 11.42
N ASN A 99 24.83 30.27 12.16
CA ASN A 99 26.15 29.81 11.71
C ASN A 99 26.41 28.41 12.25
N PHE A 100 26.49 27.41 11.38
CA PHE A 100 26.57 26.01 11.76
C PHE A 100 27.39 25.18 10.77
N ASP A 101 27.77 23.97 11.19
CA ASP A 101 28.20 22.89 10.32
C ASP A 101 27.15 21.78 10.30
N GLU A 102 26.86 21.23 9.13
CA GLU A 102 25.96 20.09 8.95
C GLU A 102 26.56 18.83 9.59
N LEU A 103 25.71 18.02 10.22
CA LEU A 103 26.15 16.86 10.97
C LEU A 103 26.95 15.87 10.10
N PHE A 104 26.61 15.69 8.82
CA PHE A 104 27.36 14.77 7.94
C PHE A 104 28.84 15.12 7.79
N LYS A 105 29.20 16.39 7.95
CA LYS A 105 30.59 16.86 7.91
C LYS A 105 31.35 16.44 9.16
N LEU A 106 30.64 16.28 10.29
CA LEU A 106 31.22 15.87 11.57
C LEU A 106 31.32 14.34 11.69
N ILE A 107 30.33 13.60 11.22
CA ILE A 107 30.33 12.13 11.29
C ILE A 107 30.92 11.45 10.04
N GLY A 108 31.39 12.24 9.07
CA GLY A 108 32.04 11.73 7.86
C GLY A 108 31.10 11.00 6.90
N THR A 109 29.81 11.36 6.87
CA THR A 109 28.81 10.72 5.99
C THR A 109 28.47 11.54 4.75
N GLY A 110 29.29 12.54 4.40
CA GLY A 110 29.14 13.36 3.19
C GLY A 110 29.64 12.69 1.91
N HIS A 111 29.16 13.14 0.75
CA HIS A 111 29.76 12.81 -0.56
C HIS A 111 31.23 13.25 -0.64
N ARG A 112 32.03 12.63 -1.52
CA ARG A 112 33.48 12.89 -1.68
C ARG A 112 33.83 14.35 -1.98
N ASP A 113 32.90 15.10 -2.56
CA ASP A 113 33.05 16.52 -2.88
C ASP A 113 32.60 17.46 -1.75
N GLY A 114 32.12 16.92 -0.63
CA GLY A 114 31.64 17.66 0.52
C GLY A 114 30.36 18.46 0.26
N SER A 115 29.67 18.20 -0.86
CA SER A 115 28.53 18.98 -1.32
C SER A 115 27.27 18.76 -0.50
N ASP A 116 27.00 17.51 -0.11
CA ASP A 116 25.84 17.06 0.65
C ASP A 116 26.15 15.74 1.37
N ARG A 117 25.22 15.26 2.20
CA ARG A 117 25.25 13.91 2.78
C ARG A 117 25.15 12.85 1.68
N ASP A 118 25.77 11.69 1.91
CA ASP A 118 25.58 10.50 1.10
C ASP A 118 24.48 9.61 1.74
N PRO A 119 23.27 9.52 1.16
CA PRO A 119 22.15 8.82 1.79
C PRO A 119 22.39 7.32 1.99
N LEU A 120 23.14 6.68 1.09
CA LEU A 120 23.40 5.24 1.17
C LEU A 120 24.50 4.98 2.20
N TYR A 121 25.58 5.75 2.17
CA TYR A 121 26.67 5.60 3.14
C TYR A 121 26.19 5.86 4.58
N GLU A 122 25.41 6.92 4.80
CA GLU A 122 24.83 7.21 6.11
C GLU A 122 23.81 6.14 6.55
N MET A 123 23.14 5.46 5.63
CA MET A 123 22.25 4.34 5.98
C MET A 123 23.05 3.16 6.52
N PHE A 124 24.12 2.76 5.83
CA PHE A 124 24.87 1.55 6.17
C PHE A 124 25.79 1.74 7.36
N TYR A 125 26.41 2.92 7.46
CA TYR A 125 27.41 3.18 8.48
C TYR A 125 26.92 4.16 9.56
N GLY A 126 25.77 4.81 9.38
CA GLY A 126 25.26 5.78 10.36
C GLY A 126 25.05 5.15 11.73
N ALA A 127 24.50 3.94 11.79
CA ALA A 127 24.32 3.19 13.03
C ALA A 127 25.62 3.02 13.85
N SER A 128 26.78 2.88 13.18
CA SER A 128 28.10 2.78 13.80
C SER A 128 28.80 4.14 14.00
N LEU A 129 28.51 5.12 13.15
CA LEU A 129 29.17 6.43 13.16
C LEU A 129 28.51 7.44 14.12
N TYR A 130 27.18 7.39 14.27
CA TYR A 130 26.42 8.30 15.13
C TYR A 130 26.75 8.20 16.63
N PRO A 131 27.09 7.02 17.19
CA PRO A 131 27.65 6.92 18.53
C PRO A 131 28.91 7.79 18.72
N GLY A 132 29.68 8.02 17.65
CA GLY A 132 30.84 8.93 17.65
C GLY A 132 30.51 10.37 18.02
N LEU A 133 29.25 10.81 17.93
CA LEU A 133 28.81 12.12 18.42
C LEU A 133 29.05 12.32 19.91
N THR A 134 29.10 11.23 20.66
CA THR A 134 29.41 11.26 22.10
C THR A 134 30.85 11.69 22.40
N ASN A 135 31.75 11.58 21.41
CA ASN A 135 33.15 11.95 21.52
C ASN A 135 33.39 13.45 21.25
N LEU A 136 32.37 14.20 20.83
CA LEU A 136 32.49 15.66 20.60
C LEU A 136 32.62 16.48 21.90
N GLY A 137 32.66 15.81 23.06
CA GLY A 137 32.72 16.40 24.39
C GLY A 137 31.33 16.72 24.93
N ALA A 138 31.25 17.77 25.77
CA ALA A 138 29.99 18.28 26.29
C ALA A 138 29.09 18.81 25.16
N TYR A 139 27.87 18.28 25.02
CA TYR A 139 26.89 18.83 24.09
C TYR A 139 25.46 18.79 24.65
N PHE A 140 24.59 19.61 24.07
CA PHE A 140 23.16 19.61 24.34
C PHE A 140 22.34 19.94 23.09
N GLY A 141 21.01 19.82 23.19
CA GLY A 141 20.07 20.18 22.13
C GLY A 141 19.58 19.01 21.27
N LEU A 142 20.41 18.00 21.00
CA LEU A 142 20.09 16.90 20.10
C LEU A 142 18.82 16.13 20.52
N SER A 143 18.73 15.75 21.80
CA SER A 143 17.55 15.07 22.37
C SER A 143 16.28 15.92 22.27
N SER A 144 16.38 17.23 22.50
CA SER A 144 15.25 18.16 22.42
C SER A 144 14.74 18.31 20.98
N VAL A 145 15.66 18.46 20.03
CA VAL A 145 15.36 18.54 18.59
C VAL A 145 14.69 17.27 18.09
N LEU A 146 15.26 16.10 18.38
CA LEU A 146 14.70 14.82 17.93
C LEU A 146 13.35 14.54 18.58
N MET A 147 13.19 14.82 19.88
CA MET A 147 11.91 14.71 20.57
C MET A 147 10.83 15.56 19.88
N LEU A 148 11.12 16.82 19.59
CA LEU A 148 10.16 17.72 18.93
C LEU A 148 9.90 17.34 17.47
N ALA A 149 10.91 16.87 16.74
CA ALA A 149 10.74 16.34 15.38
C ALA A 149 9.80 15.13 15.36
N ILE A 150 10.02 14.16 16.26
CA ILE A 150 9.14 12.99 16.40
C ILE A 150 7.76 13.43 16.89
N LEU A 151 7.63 14.40 17.80
CA LEU A 151 6.33 14.90 18.25
C LEU A 151 5.46 15.37 17.08
N VAL A 152 6.04 16.05 16.10
CA VAL A 152 5.35 16.58 14.91
C VAL A 152 5.39 15.63 13.69
N GLY A 153 5.80 14.38 13.87
CA GLY A 153 5.86 13.40 12.78
C GLY A 153 6.91 13.69 11.70
N ASN A 154 7.97 14.42 12.04
CA ASN A 154 9.14 14.60 11.18
C ASN A 154 10.17 13.49 11.44
N TYR A 155 10.13 12.46 10.60
CA TYR A 155 11.07 11.34 10.65
C TYR A 155 12.27 11.51 9.71
N SER A 156 12.29 12.57 8.89
CA SER A 156 13.36 12.88 7.94
C SER A 156 14.52 13.67 8.59
N VAL A 157 14.93 13.27 9.79
CA VAL A 157 15.97 13.95 10.58
C VAL A 157 17.37 13.37 10.31
N HIS A 158 17.81 13.43 9.05
CA HIS A 158 19.15 12.98 8.65
C HIS A 158 20.26 13.97 9.03
N SER A 159 21.50 13.56 8.85
CA SER A 159 22.72 14.36 9.06
C SER A 159 22.77 15.71 8.31
N GLY A 160 21.98 15.89 7.25
CA GLY A 160 21.82 17.20 6.57
C GLY A 160 20.86 18.18 7.25
N ASN A 161 19.96 17.68 8.11
CA ASN A 161 18.93 18.48 8.79
C ASN A 161 19.28 18.72 10.27
N ILE A 162 20.22 17.95 10.80
CA ILE A 162 20.82 18.19 12.11
C ILE A 162 22.15 18.90 11.89
N VAL A 163 22.38 19.96 12.64
CA VAL A 163 23.56 20.82 12.52
C VAL A 163 24.15 21.12 13.89
N VAL A 164 25.42 21.49 13.94
CA VAL A 164 26.10 21.95 15.15
C VAL A 164 26.43 23.42 15.00
N LEU A 165 26.00 24.23 15.96
CA LEU A 165 26.25 25.67 15.95
C LEU A 165 27.74 25.93 16.17
N LYS A 166 28.32 26.85 15.39
CA LYS A 166 29.76 27.21 15.48
C LYS A 166 30.10 28.00 16.73
N ASP A 167 29.14 28.79 17.22
CA ASP A 167 29.32 29.56 18.44
C ASP A 167 29.11 28.62 19.63
N GLU A 168 30.19 28.27 20.32
CA GLU A 168 30.13 27.42 21.50
C GLU A 168 29.34 28.10 22.62
N PHE A 169 28.49 27.33 23.30
CA PHE A 169 27.71 27.82 24.44
C PHE A 169 28.60 27.82 25.68
N GLU A 170 28.83 28.98 26.28
CA GLU A 170 29.62 29.10 27.51
C GLU A 170 28.78 28.69 28.72
N THR A 171 29.31 27.74 29.49
CA THR A 171 28.78 27.35 30.81
C THR A 171 29.84 27.60 31.88
N GLU A 172 29.44 27.55 33.16
CA GLU A 172 30.39 27.62 34.29
C GLU A 172 31.43 26.48 34.27
N GLN A 173 31.15 25.39 33.55
CA GLN A 173 32.02 24.21 33.40
C GLN A 173 32.86 24.22 32.11
N GLY A 174 32.76 25.28 31.32
CA GLY A 174 33.46 25.42 30.04
C GLY A 174 32.52 25.51 28.85
N LYS A 175 33.10 25.34 27.66
CA LYS A 175 32.40 25.51 26.38
C LYS A 175 31.71 24.23 25.96
N VAL A 176 30.45 24.34 25.56
CA VAL A 176 29.56 23.21 25.24
C VAL A 176 29.02 23.38 23.82
N LYS A 177 29.03 22.30 23.03
CA LYS A 177 28.49 22.30 21.67
C LYS A 177 26.96 22.23 21.68
N GLN A 178 26.31 23.01 20.81
CA GLN A 178 24.85 23.02 20.70
C GLN A 178 24.40 22.45 19.36
N PHE A 179 23.58 21.40 19.40
CA PHE A 179 22.91 20.87 18.22
C PHE A 179 21.64 21.67 17.91
N ALA A 180 21.36 21.83 16.62
CA ALA A 180 20.13 22.43 16.12
C ALA A 180 19.50 21.60 15.00
N GLY A 181 18.18 21.68 14.87
CA GLY A 181 17.43 21.15 13.74
C GLY A 181 17.06 22.25 12.77
N ILE A 182 17.23 21.98 11.48
CA ILE A 182 16.80 22.81 10.36
C ILE A 182 15.86 22.00 9.44
N ASP A 183 15.04 22.68 8.66
CA ASP A 183 14.13 22.11 7.66
C ASP A 183 13.10 21.10 8.19
N ASN A 184 11.84 21.54 8.29
CA ASN A 184 10.71 20.71 8.72
C ASN A 184 9.72 20.40 7.59
N GLY A 185 10.12 20.52 6.31
CA GLY A 185 9.22 20.32 5.17
C GLY A 185 8.63 18.91 5.07
N ALA A 186 9.25 17.92 5.71
CA ALA A 186 8.76 16.53 5.76
C ALA A 186 7.87 16.21 6.98
N ALA A 187 7.64 17.17 7.89
CA ALA A 187 6.81 16.98 9.07
C ALA A 187 5.36 16.62 8.72
N ASN A 188 4.63 16.08 9.69
CA ASN A 188 3.23 15.68 9.55
C ASN A 188 2.92 14.66 8.43
N ARG A 189 3.90 13.91 7.92
CA ARG A 189 3.64 12.82 6.98
C ARG A 189 2.91 11.68 7.68
N ASP A 190 1.78 11.25 7.14
CA ASP A 190 0.89 10.25 7.74
C ASP A 190 0.58 10.57 9.22
N PHE A 191 0.50 11.87 9.57
CA PHE A 191 0.56 12.35 10.96
C PHE A 191 -0.44 11.66 11.88
N ALA A 192 -1.72 11.67 11.52
CA ALA A 192 -2.81 11.09 12.30
C ALA A 192 -3.09 9.61 11.96
N HIS A 193 -2.35 9.02 11.00
CA HIS A 193 -2.56 7.63 10.62
C HIS A 193 -2.27 6.69 11.81
N PRO A 194 -3.12 5.69 12.11
CA PRO A 194 -2.92 4.78 13.23
C PRO A 194 -1.54 4.10 13.24
N ASP A 195 -1.09 3.58 12.09
CA ASP A 195 0.21 2.90 11.93
C ASP A 195 1.42 3.78 12.26
N ASN A 196 1.30 5.11 12.04
CA ASN A 196 2.35 6.09 12.31
C ASN A 196 2.39 6.53 13.78
N ASN A 197 1.39 6.07 14.55
CA ASN A 197 1.21 6.30 15.98
C ASN A 197 1.00 4.97 16.73
N GLY A 198 1.47 3.85 16.16
CA GLY A 198 1.42 2.48 16.71
C GLY A 198 2.42 2.25 17.84
N ASP A 199 2.63 1.00 18.27
CA ASP A 199 3.33 0.66 19.53
C ASP A 199 4.71 1.32 19.69
N ASP A 200 5.54 1.32 18.63
CA ASP A 200 6.79 2.08 18.61
C ASP A 200 6.64 3.39 17.81
N ILE A 201 6.76 4.52 18.52
CA ILE A 201 6.68 5.87 17.93
C ILE A 201 7.92 6.22 17.10
N LEU A 202 9.03 5.49 17.24
CA LEU A 202 10.28 5.69 16.50
C LEU A 202 10.26 5.02 15.12
N ILE A 203 9.27 4.15 14.85
CA ILE A 203 9.11 3.44 13.59
C ILE A 203 7.85 3.95 12.87
N PRO A 204 7.97 4.97 12.00
CA PRO A 204 6.85 5.50 11.23
C PRO A 204 6.26 4.46 10.27
N ARG A 205 5.06 4.75 9.78
CA ARG A 205 4.38 3.94 8.78
C ARG A 205 5.21 3.73 7.51
N GLU A 206 5.92 4.78 7.08
CA GLU A 206 6.81 4.74 5.91
C GLU A 206 7.91 3.68 6.04
N TYR A 207 8.17 3.11 7.23
CA TYR A 207 9.19 2.08 7.45
C TYR A 207 8.60 0.66 7.51
N LYS A 208 7.27 0.51 7.47
CA LYS A 208 6.58 -0.78 7.66
C LYS A 208 6.17 -1.37 6.30
N GLY A 209 6.28 -2.70 6.14
CA GLY A 209 5.86 -3.45 4.94
C GLY A 209 6.97 -4.32 4.33
N THR A 210 6.61 -5.48 3.77
CA THR A 210 7.54 -6.50 3.25
C THR A 210 8.26 -6.12 1.94
N THR A 211 7.90 -5.00 1.31
CA THR A 211 8.47 -4.52 0.04
C THR A 211 9.06 -3.10 0.17
N ASN A 212 9.42 -2.67 1.38
CA ASN A 212 9.59 -1.25 1.67
C ASN A 212 11.04 -0.77 1.54
N THR A 213 11.41 -0.32 0.35
CA THR A 213 12.70 0.34 0.05
C THR A 213 12.92 1.68 0.78
N ALA A 214 11.87 2.25 1.39
CA ALA A 214 11.98 3.51 2.13
C ALA A 214 12.73 3.34 3.46
N TRP A 215 12.75 2.14 4.06
CA TRP A 215 13.64 1.86 5.19
C TRP A 215 15.10 2.12 4.80
N PHE A 216 15.52 1.55 3.66
CA PHE A 216 16.90 1.61 3.14
C PHE A 216 17.32 2.98 2.59
N THR A 217 16.38 3.89 2.34
CA THR A 217 16.70 5.23 1.82
C THR A 217 16.39 6.35 2.81
N LYS A 218 15.56 6.11 3.84
CA LYS A 218 15.00 7.14 4.71
C LYS A 218 14.92 6.80 6.21
N GLY A 219 15.33 5.60 6.64
CA GLY A 219 15.33 5.10 8.03
C GLY A 219 16.24 5.83 9.04
N TYR A 220 16.46 7.14 8.94
CA TYR A 220 17.50 7.88 9.67
C TYR A 220 17.38 7.85 11.20
N ILE A 221 16.16 7.70 11.74
CA ILE A 221 15.96 7.59 13.19
C ILE A 221 16.74 6.41 13.76
N ALA A 222 16.86 5.30 13.02
CA ALA A 222 17.60 4.11 13.46
C ALA A 222 19.06 4.43 13.80
N ASN A 223 19.71 5.33 13.06
CA ASN A 223 21.11 5.73 13.31
C ASN A 223 21.29 6.36 14.69
N TYR A 224 20.33 7.18 15.14
CA TYR A 224 20.37 7.80 16.47
C TYR A 224 20.06 6.82 17.60
N GLN A 225 19.40 5.69 17.32
CA GLN A 225 18.99 4.74 18.36
C GLN A 225 20.17 4.05 19.04
N ASN A 226 21.35 4.09 18.42
CA ASN A 226 22.59 3.55 18.98
C ASN A 226 23.33 4.54 19.89
N ILE A 227 22.84 5.79 20.01
CA ILE A 227 23.38 6.77 20.96
C ILE A 227 22.80 6.48 22.34
N LYS A 228 23.65 5.96 23.24
CA LYS A 228 23.27 5.67 24.63
C LYS A 228 22.70 6.91 25.32
N ASN A 229 21.68 6.72 26.17
CA ASN A 229 20.96 7.75 26.92
C ASN A 229 20.18 8.77 26.08
N LEU A 230 20.12 8.63 24.75
CA LEU A 230 19.34 9.53 23.91
C LEU A 230 17.84 9.35 24.14
N ARG A 231 17.33 8.12 24.14
CA ARG A 231 15.89 7.82 24.35
C ARG A 231 15.42 8.27 25.75
N PRO A 232 16.13 7.94 26.85
CA PRO A 232 15.82 8.51 28.16
C PRO A 232 15.82 10.04 28.20
N SER A 233 16.76 10.70 27.49
CA SER A 233 16.81 12.16 27.43
C SER A 233 15.65 12.76 26.65
N MET A 234 15.25 12.16 25.52
CA MET A 234 14.03 12.54 24.79
C MET A 234 12.79 12.42 25.68
N ARG A 235 12.68 11.31 26.44
CA ARG A 235 11.60 11.13 27.42
C ARG A 235 11.57 12.26 28.45
N LYS A 236 12.72 12.62 29.04
CA LYS A 236 12.80 13.71 30.05
C LYS A 236 12.29 15.04 29.48
N HIS A 237 12.68 15.39 28.26
CA HIS A 237 12.17 16.60 27.61
C HIS A 237 10.66 16.52 27.32
N ALA A 238 10.15 15.36 26.90
CA ALA A 238 8.74 15.15 26.66
C ALA A 238 7.90 15.26 27.95
N GLU A 239 8.37 14.66 29.06
CA GLU A 239 7.74 14.77 30.39
C GLU A 239 7.68 16.22 30.85
N LYS A 240 8.80 16.96 30.73
CA LYS A 240 8.88 18.37 31.11
C LYS A 240 7.97 19.26 30.24
N LEU A 241 7.89 18.99 28.94
CA LEU A 241 6.96 19.68 28.05
C LEU A 241 5.50 19.40 28.44
N LYS A 242 5.18 18.13 28.75
CA LYS A 242 3.84 17.72 29.20
C LYS A 242 3.44 18.38 30.51
N GLU A 243 4.35 18.44 31.48
CA GLU A 243 4.17 19.15 32.76
C GLU A 243 3.87 20.63 32.53
N LYS A 244 4.73 21.33 31.78
CA LYS A 244 4.53 22.75 31.48
C LYS A 244 3.24 23.04 30.70
N LEU A 245 2.83 22.15 29.80
CA LEU A 245 1.56 22.25 29.10
C LEU A 245 0.38 22.05 30.06
N ALA A 246 0.45 21.06 30.95
CA ALA A 246 -0.57 20.82 31.96
C ALA A 246 -0.68 21.98 32.96
N ASP A 247 0.44 22.58 33.38
CA ASP A 247 0.46 23.74 34.26
C ASP A 247 -0.18 24.97 33.61
N LYS A 248 0.07 25.16 32.31
CA LYS A 248 -0.34 26.37 31.59
C LYS A 248 -1.74 26.29 31.00
N PHE A 249 -2.16 25.12 30.51
CA PHE A 249 -3.41 24.92 29.78
C PHE A 249 -4.31 23.84 30.42
N GLY A 250 -3.86 23.15 31.47
CA GLY A 250 -4.64 22.11 32.12
C GLY A 250 -4.72 20.82 31.27
N PRO A 251 -5.80 20.01 31.42
CA PRO A 251 -5.90 18.70 30.78
C PRO A 251 -6.07 18.77 29.25
N THR A 252 -6.30 19.96 28.70
CA THR A 252 -6.47 20.18 27.25
C THR A 252 -5.14 20.26 26.50
N LEU A 253 -4.00 20.39 27.23
CA LEU A 253 -2.63 20.36 26.71
C LEU A 253 -2.44 21.27 25.47
N PHE A 254 -2.30 20.69 24.28
CA PHE A 254 -2.07 21.44 23.03
C PHE A 254 -3.31 22.18 22.48
N ALA A 255 -4.52 21.93 22.99
CA ALA A 255 -5.75 22.44 22.39
C ALA A 255 -5.78 23.99 22.28
N ASP A 256 -5.49 24.68 23.38
CA ASP A 256 -5.54 26.14 23.41
C ASP A 256 -4.39 26.74 22.59
N LEU A 257 -3.20 26.13 22.67
CA LEU A 257 -2.03 26.55 21.89
C LEU A 257 -2.30 26.46 20.37
N MET A 258 -2.87 25.35 19.91
CA MET A 258 -3.21 25.16 18.49
C MET A 258 -4.36 26.06 18.05
N THR A 259 -5.30 26.40 18.94
CA THR A 259 -6.34 27.38 18.66
C THR A 259 -5.74 28.76 18.39
N GLU A 260 -4.76 29.19 19.20
CA GLU A 260 -4.04 30.44 18.98
C GLU A 260 -3.30 30.41 17.63
N ILE A 261 -2.56 29.33 17.34
CA ILE A 261 -1.79 29.17 16.09
C ILE A 261 -2.71 29.24 14.87
N PHE A 262 -3.81 28.47 14.84
CA PHE A 262 -4.72 28.45 13.69
C PHE A 262 -5.45 29.78 13.47
N LYS A 263 -5.66 30.59 14.51
CA LYS A 263 -6.19 31.96 14.40
C LYS A 263 -5.16 32.97 13.88
N GLU A 264 -3.88 32.70 14.09
CA GLU A 264 -2.77 33.56 13.66
C GLU A 264 -2.27 33.25 12.25
N LEU A 265 -2.59 32.07 11.70
CA LEU A 265 -2.31 31.75 10.31
C LEU A 265 -3.01 32.74 9.35
N PRO A 266 -2.37 33.16 8.25
CA PRO A 266 -3.01 34.04 7.27
C PRO A 266 -4.26 33.39 6.67
N ALA A 267 -5.35 34.15 6.60
CA ALA A 267 -6.65 33.63 6.13
C ALA A 267 -6.65 33.24 4.65
N ASP A 268 -5.75 33.85 3.86
CA ASP A 268 -5.53 33.63 2.45
C ASP A 268 -4.37 32.68 2.14
N LEU A 269 -3.78 32.03 3.16
CA LEU A 269 -2.72 31.03 3.00
C LEU A 269 -3.21 29.76 2.28
N LEU A 270 -4.44 29.34 2.58
CA LEU A 270 -5.13 28.22 1.93
C LEU A 270 -6.52 28.69 1.53
N LYS A 271 -6.67 29.15 0.30
CA LYS A 271 -7.94 29.75 -0.15
C LYS A 271 -8.99 28.66 -0.39
N PRO A 272 -10.30 28.98 -0.27
CA PRO A 272 -11.36 28.01 -0.57
C PRO A 272 -11.26 27.41 -1.98
N GLU A 273 -10.80 28.18 -2.95
CA GLU A 273 -10.55 27.72 -4.32
C GLU A 273 -9.35 26.77 -4.48
N ASP A 274 -8.44 26.68 -3.51
CA ASP A 274 -7.26 25.80 -3.54
C ASP A 274 -7.60 24.35 -3.10
N GLU A 275 -8.68 23.80 -3.65
CA GLU A 275 -9.20 22.47 -3.32
C GLU A 275 -8.12 21.37 -3.45
N LYS A 276 -7.29 21.44 -4.49
CA LYS A 276 -6.20 20.47 -4.73
C LYS A 276 -5.17 20.45 -3.59
N THR A 277 -4.79 21.61 -3.05
CA THR A 277 -3.82 21.70 -1.96
C THR A 277 -4.44 21.20 -0.65
N ARG A 278 -5.71 21.52 -0.40
CA ARG A 278 -6.46 21.07 0.78
C ARG A 278 -6.65 19.54 0.80
N GLN A 279 -7.03 18.94 -0.32
CA GLN A 279 -7.10 17.48 -0.48
C GLN A 279 -5.72 16.82 -0.32
N SER A 280 -4.67 17.44 -0.89
CA SER A 280 -3.29 16.96 -0.73
C SER A 280 -2.84 16.99 0.74
N LEU A 281 -3.16 18.05 1.50
CA LEU A 281 -2.86 18.15 2.93
C LEU A 281 -3.66 17.14 3.75
N ALA A 282 -4.96 16.98 3.49
CA ALA A 282 -5.81 16.01 4.16
C ALA A 282 -5.25 14.59 4.02
N LYS A 283 -4.93 14.18 2.78
CA LYS A 283 -4.31 12.89 2.48
C LYS A 283 -2.91 12.75 3.09
N TYR A 284 -2.07 13.78 3.00
CA TYR A 284 -0.70 13.73 3.49
C TYR A 284 -0.63 13.59 5.01
N MET A 285 -1.54 14.24 5.74
CA MET A 285 -1.57 14.25 7.20
C MET A 285 -2.50 13.18 7.80
N ALA A 286 -3.32 12.53 6.98
CA ALA A 286 -4.41 11.66 7.38
C ALA A 286 -5.44 12.37 8.29
N ILE A 287 -5.76 13.63 7.97
CA ILE A 287 -6.76 14.44 8.69
C ILE A 287 -7.74 15.02 7.66
N ASP A 288 -8.89 14.37 7.49
CA ASP A 288 -9.90 14.71 6.48
C ASP A 288 -10.43 16.14 6.64
N GLY A 289 -10.40 16.69 7.86
CA GLY A 289 -10.83 18.06 8.14
C GLY A 289 -10.12 19.14 7.30
N PHE A 290 -8.92 18.87 6.77
CA PHE A 290 -8.20 19.85 5.94
C PHE A 290 -8.89 20.16 4.61
N GLU A 291 -9.75 19.27 4.11
CA GLU A 291 -10.50 19.49 2.85
C GLU A 291 -11.41 20.71 2.92
N THR A 292 -11.92 21.03 4.10
CA THR A 292 -12.90 22.11 4.30
C THR A 292 -12.40 23.22 5.23
N ALA A 293 -11.23 23.06 5.84
CA ALA A 293 -10.72 23.99 6.82
C ALA A 293 -10.39 25.37 6.23
N THR A 294 -10.67 26.41 7.01
CA THR A 294 -10.17 27.77 6.78
C THR A 294 -9.49 28.28 8.04
N PHE A 295 -8.48 29.12 7.87
CA PHE A 295 -7.63 29.61 8.95
C PHE A 295 -7.78 31.13 9.17
N GLY A 296 -7.12 31.66 10.19
CA GLY A 296 -7.23 33.06 10.59
C GLY A 296 -8.33 33.28 11.65
N LYS A 297 -8.49 34.53 12.08
CA LYS A 297 -9.34 34.90 13.24
C LYS A 297 -10.79 34.38 13.15
N ASN A 298 -11.34 34.28 11.94
CA ASN A 298 -12.71 33.84 11.66
C ASN A 298 -12.75 32.51 10.89
N GLY A 299 -11.64 31.78 10.83
CA GLY A 299 -11.55 30.51 10.09
C GLY A 299 -12.33 29.38 10.77
N ASN A 300 -12.83 28.44 9.97
CA ASN A 300 -13.47 27.21 10.43
C ASN A 300 -12.47 26.05 10.39
N PHE A 301 -11.74 25.85 11.49
CA PHE A 301 -10.68 24.82 11.59
C PHE A 301 -11.01 23.72 12.63
N GLN A 302 -12.26 23.61 13.09
CA GLN A 302 -12.60 22.73 14.23
C GLN A 302 -12.34 21.24 13.97
N ALA A 303 -12.66 20.75 12.77
CA ALA A 303 -12.41 19.36 12.40
C ALA A 303 -10.90 19.04 12.40
N VAL A 304 -10.08 19.92 11.81
CA VAL A 304 -8.61 19.79 11.83
C VAL A 304 -8.07 19.88 13.26
N HIS A 305 -8.58 20.83 14.04
CA HIS A 305 -8.11 21.11 15.39
C HIS A 305 -8.22 19.90 16.29
N LYS A 306 -9.38 19.23 16.29
CA LYS A 306 -9.58 18.04 17.10
C LYS A 306 -8.55 16.94 16.77
N ASP A 307 -8.50 16.51 15.51
CA ASP A 307 -7.65 15.38 15.12
C ASP A 307 -6.15 15.68 15.27
N TYR A 308 -5.75 16.93 14.97
CA TYR A 308 -4.37 17.37 15.13
C TYR A 308 -3.94 17.40 16.60
N VAL A 309 -4.79 17.95 17.48
CA VAL A 309 -4.51 18.04 18.93
C VAL A 309 -4.50 16.65 19.56
N ASP A 310 -5.47 15.79 19.22
CA ASP A 310 -5.53 14.41 19.71
C ASP A 310 -4.26 13.64 19.30
N THR A 311 -3.80 13.84 18.06
CA THR A 311 -2.56 13.23 17.56
C THR A 311 -1.33 13.76 18.30
N LEU A 312 -1.16 15.09 18.47
CA LEU A 312 -0.06 15.67 19.23
C LEU A 312 0.00 15.13 20.66
N ASN A 313 -1.15 15.11 21.35
CA ASN A 313 -1.26 14.62 22.72
C ASN A 313 -0.93 13.13 22.82
N LYS A 314 -1.41 12.33 21.86
CA LYS A 314 -1.09 10.89 21.76
C LYS A 314 0.41 10.68 21.59
N ARG A 315 1.05 11.41 20.66
CA ARG A 315 2.49 11.32 20.38
C ARG A 315 3.33 11.76 21.58
N LEU A 316 2.96 12.87 22.23
CA LEU A 316 3.61 13.30 23.48
C LEU A 316 3.51 12.22 24.57
N GLY A 317 2.34 11.61 24.72
CA GLY A 317 2.14 10.48 25.64
C GLY A 317 3.09 9.30 25.37
N LYS A 318 3.30 8.95 24.10
CA LYS A 318 4.24 7.88 23.70
C LYS A 318 5.70 8.26 23.91
N LEU A 319 6.07 9.51 23.63
CA LEU A 319 7.42 10.02 23.91
C LEU A 319 7.76 9.95 25.42
N CYS A 320 6.78 10.19 26.30
CA CYS A 320 6.95 10.00 27.74
C CYS A 320 7.16 8.53 28.16
N GLN A 321 6.91 7.56 27.27
CA GLN A 321 7.06 6.13 27.55
C GLN A 321 8.34 5.52 26.96
N LEU A 322 9.17 6.33 26.29
CA LEU A 322 10.41 5.83 25.69
C LEU A 322 11.32 5.19 26.74
N GLN A 323 11.81 4.00 26.41
CA GLN A 323 12.80 3.25 27.19
C GLN A 323 14.06 3.07 26.37
N GLU A 324 15.18 2.82 27.06
CA GLU A 324 16.44 2.52 26.40
C GLU A 324 16.33 1.23 25.59
N ALA A 325 17.06 1.14 24.47
CA ALA A 325 17.07 -0.08 23.67
C ALA A 325 17.62 -1.27 24.49
N PRO A 326 16.99 -2.47 24.47
CA PRO A 326 17.44 -3.62 25.26
C PRO A 326 18.93 -3.97 25.05
N ALA A 327 19.42 -3.84 23.81
CA ALA A 327 20.82 -4.07 23.45
C ALA A 327 21.79 -3.04 24.07
N LEU A 328 21.35 -1.82 24.37
CA LEU A 328 22.15 -0.78 25.04
C LEU A 328 21.95 -0.80 26.56
N ALA A 329 20.82 -1.31 27.02
CA ALA A 329 20.51 -1.50 28.44
C ALA A 329 21.26 -2.69 29.08
N THR A 330 21.70 -3.65 28.26
CA THR A 330 22.39 -4.88 28.70
C THR A 330 23.86 -4.96 28.30
N ASN A 331 24.36 -4.04 27.46
CA ASN A 331 25.73 -4.07 26.94
C ASN A 331 26.61 -2.99 27.61
N PRO A 332 27.54 -3.38 28.50
CA PRO A 332 28.39 -2.43 29.25
C PRO A 332 29.36 -1.64 28.37
N SER A 333 29.69 -2.13 27.17
CA SER A 333 30.62 -1.48 26.23
C SER A 333 30.09 -0.13 25.71
N ALA A 334 28.77 0.08 25.74
CA ALA A 334 28.15 1.36 25.40
C ALA A 334 28.42 2.45 26.46
N ALA A 335 28.93 2.09 27.65
CA ALA A 335 29.34 3.07 28.68
C ALA A 335 30.61 3.86 28.32
N LEU A 336 31.43 3.39 27.38
CA LEU A 336 32.57 4.17 26.89
C LEU A 336 32.15 5.39 26.04
N TYR A 337 30.89 5.44 25.62
CA TYR A 337 30.26 6.50 24.83
C TYR A 337 29.32 7.37 25.68
N GLN A 338 29.61 7.50 26.97
CA GLN A 338 28.85 8.35 27.86
C GLN A 338 29.26 9.80 27.63
N SER A 339 28.62 10.47 26.66
CA SER A 339 28.64 11.93 26.68
C SER A 339 27.95 12.40 27.95
N VAL A 340 28.55 13.40 28.60
CA VAL A 340 27.86 14.16 29.63
C VAL A 340 26.76 14.94 28.92
N LEU A 341 25.60 14.31 28.78
CA LEU A 341 24.35 15.00 28.47
C LEU A 341 24.06 15.91 29.66
N PHE A 342 24.59 17.13 29.61
CA PHE A 342 24.27 18.19 30.56
C PHE A 342 22.78 18.42 30.48
N SER A 343 22.06 17.82 31.42
CA SER A 343 20.62 17.94 31.49
C SER A 343 20.18 19.23 32.18
N ASP A 344 21.12 20.03 32.71
CA ASP A 344 20.95 21.37 33.26
C ASP A 344 22.33 22.08 33.27
N PRO A 345 22.43 23.41 33.08
CA PRO A 345 23.62 24.14 33.52
C PRO A 345 23.77 23.92 35.04
N PRO A 346 24.99 23.73 35.55
CA PRO A 346 25.19 23.38 36.94
C PRO A 346 24.63 24.47 37.85
N SER A 347 23.57 24.13 38.59
CA SER A 347 23.38 24.73 39.89
C SER A 347 24.38 24.04 40.81
N SER A 348 25.44 24.77 41.18
CA SER A 348 26.26 24.63 42.38
C SER A 348 25.95 23.43 43.29
N ILE A 349 26.33 22.22 42.85
CA ILE A 349 26.52 21.07 43.74
C ILE A 349 27.87 20.49 43.37
N SER A 350 28.80 20.63 44.31
CA SER A 350 30.15 20.08 44.29
C SER A 350 30.14 18.61 43.90
N ALA A 351 30.85 18.27 42.81
CA ALA A 351 31.25 16.91 42.53
C ALA A 351 32.28 16.47 43.58
N GLU A 352 31.81 15.88 44.67
CA GLU A 352 32.64 14.97 45.46
C GLU A 352 32.75 13.66 44.68
N GLN A 353 33.98 13.31 44.27
CA GLN A 353 34.33 12.04 43.66
C GLN A 353 33.95 10.92 44.63
N GLN A 354 32.90 10.14 44.32
CA GLN A 354 32.66 8.88 45.01
C GLN A 354 33.70 7.85 44.52
N GLU A 355 34.62 7.47 45.39
CA GLU A 355 35.60 6.39 45.15
C GLU A 355 34.89 5.06 44.82
N ILE A 356 35.34 4.36 43.78
CA ILE A 356 34.83 3.04 43.40
C ILE A 356 35.30 2.01 44.44
N PRO A 357 34.39 1.28 45.14
CA PRO A 357 34.79 0.26 46.10
C PRO A 357 35.57 -0.90 45.47
N LEU A 358 36.55 -1.47 46.18
CA LEU A 358 37.38 -2.58 45.69
C LEU A 358 36.55 -3.77 45.19
N SER A 359 35.44 -4.11 45.86
CA SER A 359 34.55 -5.20 45.45
C SER A 359 33.95 -4.98 44.06
N SER A 360 33.61 -3.73 43.73
CA SER A 360 33.09 -3.36 42.40
C SER A 360 34.21 -3.26 41.38
N ALA A 361 35.39 -2.78 41.78
CA ALA A 361 36.55 -2.64 40.90
C ALA A 361 37.08 -3.99 40.38
N ILE A 362 37.00 -5.06 41.18
CA ILE A 362 37.46 -6.42 40.79
C ILE A 362 36.37 -7.27 40.12
N ASP A 363 35.09 -6.92 40.30
CA ASP A 363 33.99 -7.61 39.61
C ASP A 363 33.90 -7.13 38.16
N MET A 364 34.21 -8.01 37.22
CA MET A 364 34.21 -7.69 35.79
C MET A 364 32.80 -7.55 35.20
N LYS A 365 31.76 -7.95 35.96
CA LYS A 365 30.35 -7.76 35.57
C LYS A 365 29.83 -6.36 35.88
N GLU A 366 30.48 -5.65 36.80
CA GLU A 366 30.18 -4.26 37.12
C GLU A 366 30.55 -3.33 35.96
N THR A 367 29.69 -2.35 35.69
CA THR A 367 29.77 -1.49 34.49
C THR A 367 30.74 -0.32 34.68
N ILE A 368 32.04 -0.62 34.74
CA ILE A 368 33.14 0.37 34.87
C ILE A 368 33.97 0.38 33.58
N SER A 369 34.30 1.55 33.04
CA SER A 369 35.12 1.66 31.83
C SER A 369 36.55 1.14 32.08
N PHE A 370 37.23 0.69 31.01
CA PHE A 370 38.57 0.15 31.14
C PHE A 370 39.56 1.15 31.78
N PRO A 371 39.63 2.44 31.36
CA PRO A 371 40.52 3.42 31.99
C PRO A 371 40.18 3.70 33.47
N GLU A 372 38.90 3.87 33.81
CA GLU A 372 38.47 4.12 35.19
C GLU A 372 38.77 2.92 36.11
N ARG A 373 38.66 1.69 35.57
CA ARG A 373 39.02 0.48 36.31
C ARG A 373 40.52 0.45 36.60
N MET A 374 41.37 0.86 35.67
CA MET A 374 42.82 0.97 35.91
C MET A 374 43.16 2.05 36.94
N GLU A 375 42.45 3.18 36.93
CA GLU A 375 42.58 4.25 37.94
C GLU A 375 42.23 3.69 39.34
N SER A 376 41.05 3.05 39.47
CA SER A 376 40.62 2.43 40.72
C SER A 376 41.55 1.30 41.18
N TRP A 377 42.04 0.46 40.26
CA TRP A 377 43.00 -0.59 40.59
C TRP A 377 44.31 -0.03 41.13
N LEU A 378 44.83 1.08 40.59
CA LEU A 378 46.03 1.68 41.16
C LEU A 378 45.79 2.13 42.60
N GLU A 379 44.67 2.80 42.87
CA GLU A 379 44.31 3.30 44.19
C GLU A 379 44.20 2.19 45.24
N HIS A 380 43.60 1.05 44.86
CA HIS A 380 43.45 -0.09 45.75
C HIS A 380 44.71 -0.98 45.83
N PHE A 381 45.44 -1.15 44.73
CA PHE A 381 46.54 -2.12 44.63
C PHE A 381 47.89 -1.53 45.07
N GLN A 382 48.03 -0.20 45.15
CA GLN A 382 49.25 0.46 45.64
C GLN A 382 49.63 0.03 47.07
N HIS A 383 48.65 -0.37 47.88
CA HIS A 383 48.87 -0.91 49.21
C HIS A 383 49.25 -2.39 49.14
N LEU A 384 50.55 -2.67 48.92
CA LEU A 384 51.10 -4.03 48.74
C LEU A 384 50.84 -5.01 49.91
N LYS A 385 50.38 -4.52 51.07
CA LYS A 385 50.03 -5.34 52.24
C LYS A 385 48.54 -5.69 52.31
N THR A 386 47.69 -5.04 51.53
CA THR A 386 46.25 -5.35 51.48
C THR A 386 46.07 -6.69 50.77
N PRO A 387 45.35 -7.67 51.38
CA PRO A 387 45.04 -8.92 50.70
C PRO A 387 44.01 -8.66 49.60
N ILE A 388 44.37 -9.04 48.37
CA ILE A 388 43.51 -8.92 47.17
C ILE A 388 43.37 -10.33 46.60
N ASP A 389 42.13 -10.73 46.35
CA ASP A 389 41.82 -12.00 45.72
C ASP A 389 41.72 -11.82 44.20
N PHE A 390 42.83 -12.05 43.51
CA PHE A 390 42.90 -11.90 42.04
C PHE A 390 42.11 -12.98 41.28
N THR A 391 41.70 -14.08 41.94
CA THR A 391 40.87 -15.13 41.31
C THR A 391 39.45 -14.65 40.99
N LYS A 392 39.01 -13.57 41.66
CA LYS A 392 37.71 -12.93 41.40
C LYS A 392 37.67 -12.11 40.11
N ILE A 393 38.83 -11.77 39.54
CA ILE A 393 38.90 -11.04 38.28
C ILE A 393 38.64 -12.03 37.14
N ASP A 394 37.50 -11.91 36.47
CA ASP A 394 37.23 -12.70 35.26
C ASP A 394 38.20 -12.28 34.13
N TYR A 395 39.22 -13.10 33.92
CA TYR A 395 40.27 -12.82 32.94
C TYR A 395 39.73 -12.76 31.50
N SER A 396 38.71 -13.56 31.19
CA SER A 396 38.06 -13.55 29.86
C SER A 396 37.41 -12.20 29.60
N LEU A 397 36.56 -11.76 30.52
CA LEU A 397 35.90 -10.45 30.42
C LEU A 397 36.90 -9.29 30.43
N LEU A 398 38.00 -9.39 31.18
CA LEU A 398 39.06 -8.39 31.19
C LEU A 398 39.73 -8.24 29.82
N THR A 399 40.08 -9.36 29.17
CA THR A 399 40.66 -9.32 27.82
C THR A 399 39.68 -8.80 26.76
N GLN A 400 38.38 -9.05 26.94
CA GLN A 400 37.34 -8.48 26.07
C GLN A 400 37.21 -6.96 26.27
N GLN A 401 37.16 -6.49 27.53
CA GLN A 401 37.13 -5.04 27.83
C GLN A 401 38.38 -4.32 27.31
N PHE A 402 39.55 -4.96 27.39
CA PHE A 402 40.78 -4.42 26.81
C PHE A 402 40.73 -4.37 25.28
N SER A 403 40.31 -5.45 24.62
CA SER A 403 40.22 -5.47 23.14
C SER A 403 39.25 -4.40 22.65
N HIS A 404 38.12 -4.22 23.34
CA HIS A 404 37.18 -3.13 23.09
C HIS A 404 37.82 -1.75 23.30
N TYR A 405 38.63 -1.56 24.34
CA TYR A 405 39.35 -0.30 24.55
C TYR A 405 40.33 0.02 23.41
N VAL A 406 41.05 -0.99 22.89
CA VAL A 406 41.92 -0.85 21.71
C VAL A 406 41.11 -0.44 20.48
N ASP A 407 39.95 -1.06 20.25
CA ASP A 407 39.07 -0.75 19.13
C ASP A 407 38.57 0.70 19.17
N VAL A 408 38.19 1.17 20.36
CA VAL A 408 37.76 2.55 20.57
C VAL A 408 38.90 3.52 20.29
N LEU A 409 40.09 3.25 20.81
CA LEU A 409 41.27 4.09 20.55
C LEU A 409 41.62 4.12 19.06
N ALA A 410 41.66 2.97 18.41
CA ALA A 410 41.94 2.83 16.99
C ALA A 410 40.95 3.63 16.13
N HIS A 411 39.66 3.46 16.40
CA HIS A 411 38.61 4.14 15.65
C HIS A 411 38.63 5.65 15.86
N GLN A 412 38.77 6.12 17.10
CA GLN A 412 38.91 7.54 17.38
C GLN A 412 40.14 8.13 16.70
N ALA A 413 41.26 7.41 16.74
CA ALA A 413 42.50 7.86 16.14
C ALA A 413 42.39 8.06 14.62
N ASP A 414 41.73 7.13 13.92
CA ASP A 414 41.42 7.27 12.49
C ASP A 414 40.48 8.46 12.24
N LEU A 415 39.45 8.65 13.07
CA LEU A 415 38.45 9.72 12.92
C LEU A 415 39.04 11.12 13.10
N TYR A 416 39.90 11.30 14.09
CA TYR A 416 40.57 12.58 14.36
C TYR A 416 41.86 12.76 13.55
N ASN A 417 42.18 11.83 12.65
CA ASN A 417 43.43 11.76 11.90
C ASN A 417 44.66 12.06 12.77
N ILE A 418 44.71 11.51 13.99
CA ILE A 418 45.81 11.81 14.93
C ILE A 418 47.16 11.27 14.41
N TRP A 419 47.10 10.33 13.46
CA TRP A 419 48.25 9.77 12.76
C TRP A 419 48.95 10.79 11.88
N GLY A 420 48.27 11.86 11.49
CA GLY A 420 48.77 12.84 10.52
C GLY A 420 48.88 12.25 9.12
N HIS A 421 47.94 11.37 8.75
CA HIS A 421 47.89 10.79 7.42
C HIS A 421 47.65 11.88 6.37
N ASP A 422 48.45 11.86 5.30
CA ASP A 422 48.30 12.76 4.17
C ASP A 422 47.21 12.23 3.24
N SER A 423 46.08 12.94 3.14
CA SER A 423 44.94 12.55 2.30
C SER A 423 45.27 12.44 0.81
N SER A 424 46.42 12.94 0.35
CA SER A 424 46.91 12.73 -1.01
C SER A 424 47.63 11.39 -1.23
N SER A 425 48.04 10.71 -0.15
CA SER A 425 48.65 9.38 -0.16
C SER A 425 47.60 8.29 0.06
N PRO A 426 47.58 7.21 -0.74
CA PRO A 426 46.71 6.06 -0.45
C PRO A 426 47.30 5.10 0.60
N HIS A 427 48.53 5.33 1.07
CA HIS A 427 49.29 4.39 1.91
C HIS A 427 49.38 4.86 3.37
N ASN A 428 49.35 3.92 4.33
CA ASN A 428 49.66 4.25 5.72
C ASN A 428 51.11 4.70 5.91
N PHE A 429 51.38 5.40 7.02
CA PHE A 429 52.71 5.91 7.31
C PHE A 429 53.76 4.82 7.62
N LEU A 430 53.34 3.59 7.92
CA LEU A 430 54.24 2.46 8.19
C LEU A 430 54.78 1.81 6.91
N VAL A 431 54.24 2.15 5.73
CA VAL A 431 54.67 1.58 4.46
C VAL A 431 56.13 1.98 4.15
N PRO A 432 57.03 1.03 3.90
CA PRO A 432 58.42 1.32 3.57
C PRO A 432 58.57 1.84 2.13
N SER A 433 59.72 2.44 1.81
CA SER A 433 60.02 2.87 0.44
C SER A 433 60.39 1.72 -0.51
N GLU A 434 60.70 0.54 0.03
CA GLU A 434 61.04 -0.67 -0.73
C GLU A 434 59.80 -1.53 -1.01
N GLU A 435 59.82 -2.27 -2.12
CA GLU A 435 58.72 -3.16 -2.50
C GLU A 435 58.64 -4.38 -1.57
N MET A 436 57.47 -4.60 -0.98
CA MET A 436 57.21 -5.69 -0.04
C MET A 436 56.62 -6.92 -0.75
N SER A 437 56.79 -8.09 -0.13
CA SER A 437 56.21 -9.35 -0.63
C SER A 437 54.69 -9.28 -0.69
N ASP A 438 54.12 -9.74 -1.81
CA ASP A 438 52.67 -9.81 -2.05
C ASP A 438 52.05 -11.15 -1.57
N LYS A 439 52.85 -12.03 -0.96
CA LYS A 439 52.45 -13.33 -0.44
C LYS A 439 51.94 -13.27 0.98
N ALA A 440 50.93 -14.07 1.29
CA ALA A 440 50.41 -14.17 2.64
C ALA A 440 51.36 -14.92 3.58
N GLU A 441 51.61 -14.35 4.76
CA GLU A 441 52.25 -15.01 5.88
C GLU A 441 51.28 -15.10 7.05
N HIS A 442 51.13 -16.28 7.66
CA HIS A 442 50.17 -16.53 8.74
C HIS A 442 48.72 -16.10 8.42
N GLY A 443 48.35 -16.09 7.13
CA GLY A 443 47.02 -15.70 6.67
C GLY A 443 46.82 -14.20 6.40
N TYR A 444 47.89 -13.42 6.33
CA TYR A 444 47.82 -12.01 5.99
C TYR A 444 48.88 -11.66 4.94
N ALA A 445 48.46 -11.11 3.80
CA ALA A 445 49.36 -10.46 2.84
C ALA A 445 49.59 -9.00 3.22
N PHE A 446 50.70 -8.43 2.78
CA PHE A 446 50.95 -7.00 2.95
C PHE A 446 50.05 -6.18 2.02
N VAL A 447 49.22 -5.29 2.60
CA VAL A 447 48.33 -4.38 1.87
C VAL A 447 48.62 -2.95 2.31
N PRO A 448 49.34 -2.14 1.50
CA PRO A 448 49.85 -0.84 1.95
C PRO A 448 48.76 0.18 2.29
N GLN A 449 47.52 -0.08 1.89
CA GLN A 449 46.37 0.78 2.16
C GLN A 449 45.68 0.48 3.50
N TYR A 450 46.14 -0.46 4.33
CA TYR A 450 45.55 -0.61 5.68
C TYR A 450 45.58 0.72 6.44
N ARG A 451 44.50 1.05 7.14
CA ARG A 451 44.45 2.17 8.08
C ARG A 451 45.22 1.82 9.34
N GLU A 452 45.84 2.82 9.96
CA GLU A 452 46.67 2.62 11.13
C GLU A 452 45.87 2.19 12.36
N GLY A 453 44.64 2.67 12.54
CA GLY A 453 43.73 2.13 13.55
C GLY A 453 43.49 0.62 13.37
N ARG A 454 43.32 0.15 12.13
CA ARG A 454 43.15 -1.29 11.88
C ARG A 454 44.42 -2.09 12.10
N ILE A 455 45.58 -1.52 11.77
CA ILE A 455 46.88 -2.12 12.11
C ILE A 455 47.01 -2.24 13.63
N LEU A 456 46.67 -1.17 14.38
CA LEU A 456 46.71 -1.15 15.84
C LEU A 456 45.83 -2.24 16.45
N HIS A 457 44.61 -2.43 15.93
CA HIS A 457 43.73 -3.51 16.34
C HIS A 457 44.41 -4.88 16.23
N HIS A 458 44.96 -5.22 15.07
CA HIS A 458 45.58 -6.53 14.86
C HIS A 458 46.80 -6.75 15.75
N LEU A 459 47.61 -5.71 15.96
CA LEU A 459 48.82 -5.81 16.78
C LEU A 459 48.53 -5.96 18.28
N TYR A 460 47.45 -5.33 18.81
CA TYR A 460 47.26 -5.18 20.25
C TYR A 460 45.99 -5.84 20.83
N THR A 461 45.11 -6.45 20.01
CA THR A 461 43.94 -7.20 20.50
C THR A 461 44.21 -8.70 20.68
N PHE A 462 43.49 -9.35 21.61
CA PHE A 462 43.63 -10.79 21.84
C PHE A 462 42.82 -11.59 20.81
N GLN A 463 43.48 -12.54 20.13
CA GLN A 463 42.79 -13.46 19.21
C GLN A 463 41.87 -14.44 19.95
N SER A 464 42.32 -14.97 21.08
CA SER A 464 41.52 -15.86 21.92
C SER A 464 41.96 -15.80 23.37
N VAL A 465 40.99 -15.91 24.28
CA VAL A 465 41.22 -15.94 25.73
C VAL A 465 42.08 -17.15 26.14
N GLU A 466 41.98 -18.24 25.38
CA GLU A 466 42.61 -19.54 25.65
C GLU A 466 44.13 -19.53 25.39
N GLN A 467 44.59 -18.83 24.35
CA GLN A 467 45.99 -18.88 23.92
C GLN A 467 46.88 -17.79 24.53
N HIS A 468 46.30 -16.80 25.22
CA HIS A 468 47.01 -15.70 25.87
C HIS A 468 48.09 -15.08 24.96
N GLY A 469 47.72 -14.77 23.71
CA GLY A 469 48.60 -14.23 22.68
C GLY A 469 47.86 -13.33 21.69
N PHE A 470 48.59 -12.33 21.18
CA PHE A 470 48.15 -11.40 20.13
C PHE A 470 48.13 -12.08 18.75
N SER A 471 47.39 -11.48 17.82
CA SER A 471 47.40 -11.91 16.42
C SER A 471 48.79 -11.73 15.82
N ARG A 472 49.29 -12.75 15.12
CA ARG A 472 50.49 -12.55 14.29
C ARG A 472 50.08 -11.82 13.03
N PHE A 473 50.44 -10.54 12.95
CA PHE A 473 50.24 -9.70 11.78
C PHE A 473 51.60 -9.38 11.15
N THR A 474 52.28 -10.44 10.70
CA THR A 474 53.74 -10.57 10.63
C THR A 474 54.45 -9.41 9.91
N TYR A 475 53.90 -8.94 8.79
CA TYR A 475 54.47 -7.80 8.08
C TYR A 475 54.43 -6.52 8.91
N TYR A 476 53.30 -6.22 9.54
CA TYR A 476 53.13 -5.02 10.36
C TYR A 476 53.75 -5.16 11.75
N ASP A 477 53.89 -6.36 12.30
CA ASP A 477 54.70 -6.61 13.51
C ASP A 477 56.14 -6.12 13.28
N LYS A 478 56.70 -6.44 12.11
CA LYS A 478 58.05 -6.01 11.72
C LYS A 478 58.11 -4.51 11.49
N LEU A 479 57.14 -3.94 10.76
CA LEU A 479 57.11 -2.51 10.43
C LEU A 479 56.92 -1.63 11.67
N ASP A 480 56.07 -2.03 12.62
CA ASP A 480 55.94 -1.34 13.92
C ASP A 480 57.28 -1.33 14.67
N GLY A 481 57.92 -2.50 14.78
CA GLY A 481 59.22 -2.63 15.44
C GLY A 481 60.36 -1.86 14.76
N GLU A 482 60.29 -1.63 13.44
CA GLU A 482 61.23 -0.80 12.69
C GLU A 482 60.91 0.69 12.86
N PHE A 483 59.65 1.09 12.72
CA PHE A 483 59.20 2.48 12.88
C PHE A 483 59.55 3.02 14.26
N ARG A 484 59.32 2.26 15.34
CA ARG A 484 59.62 2.66 16.72
C ARG A 484 61.11 2.94 16.99
N LYS A 485 62.02 2.51 16.11
CA LYS A 485 63.46 2.81 16.21
C LYS A 485 63.86 4.10 15.49
N THR A 486 62.93 4.73 14.77
CA THR A 486 63.18 5.96 14.00
C THR A 486 63.01 7.20 14.87
N GLU A 487 63.62 8.31 14.44
CA GLU A 487 63.43 9.62 15.10
C GLU A 487 62.00 10.15 14.93
N ALA A 488 61.34 9.83 13.81
CA ALA A 488 59.96 10.22 13.52
C ALA A 488 58.93 9.60 14.49
N ALA A 489 59.24 8.43 15.07
CA ALA A 489 58.38 7.82 16.08
C ALA A 489 58.39 8.59 17.40
N ASN A 490 59.47 9.31 17.72
CA ASN A 490 59.65 9.93 19.04
C ASN A 490 58.60 11.02 19.31
N GLY A 491 57.75 10.81 20.31
CA GLY A 491 56.66 11.71 20.67
C GLY A 491 55.45 11.68 19.72
N SER A 492 55.46 10.80 18.72
CA SER A 492 54.35 10.61 17.78
C SER A 492 53.09 10.11 18.47
N ALA A 493 51.93 10.30 17.83
CA ALA A 493 50.66 9.73 18.26
C ALA A 493 50.75 8.20 18.41
N TRP A 494 51.35 7.54 17.42
CA TRP A 494 51.53 6.09 17.39
C TRP A 494 52.35 5.58 18.58
N GLN A 495 53.48 6.22 18.89
CA GLN A 495 54.29 5.83 20.04
C GLN A 495 53.52 6.01 21.35
N LYS A 496 52.86 7.14 21.56
CA LYS A 496 52.11 7.42 22.80
C LYS A 496 51.03 6.37 23.07
N ILE A 497 50.28 6.01 22.02
CA ILE A 497 49.23 5.00 22.12
C ILE A 497 49.81 3.61 22.34
N THR A 498 50.77 3.19 21.50
CA THR A 498 51.38 1.86 21.64
C THR A 498 52.11 1.68 22.97
N ASP A 499 52.77 2.71 23.50
CA ASP A 499 53.41 2.64 24.82
C ASP A 499 52.39 2.43 25.94
N ALA A 500 51.22 3.09 25.89
CA ALA A 500 50.12 2.83 26.83
C ALA A 500 49.61 1.39 26.73
N LEU A 501 49.41 0.89 25.50
CA LEU A 501 48.95 -0.47 25.27
C LEU A 501 49.96 -1.51 25.77
N HIS A 502 51.28 -1.29 25.59
CA HIS A 502 52.31 -2.14 26.18
C HIS A 502 52.26 -2.19 27.71
N GLN A 503 51.94 -1.06 28.38
CA GLN A 503 51.75 -1.08 29.84
C GLN A 503 50.56 -1.97 30.21
N VAL A 504 49.46 -1.90 29.45
CA VAL A 504 48.29 -2.77 29.66
C VAL A 504 48.64 -4.24 29.46
N GLN A 505 49.41 -4.59 28.44
CA GLN A 505 49.89 -5.97 28.26
C GLN A 505 50.69 -6.45 29.48
N GLY A 506 51.51 -5.60 30.08
CA GLY A 506 52.21 -5.86 31.33
C GLY A 506 51.26 -6.08 32.52
N ILE A 507 50.19 -5.27 32.63
CA ILE A 507 49.13 -5.42 33.63
C ILE A 507 48.45 -6.79 33.49
N LEU A 508 47.99 -7.14 32.29
CA LEU A 508 47.30 -8.39 32.00
C LEU A 508 48.19 -9.60 32.29
N THR A 509 49.47 -9.53 31.91
CA THR A 509 50.46 -10.58 32.20
C THR A 509 50.64 -10.75 33.71
N ALA A 510 50.82 -9.65 34.46
CA ALA A 510 51.00 -9.71 35.91
C ALA A 510 49.76 -10.28 36.63
N ILE A 511 48.55 -9.88 36.23
CA ILE A 511 47.30 -10.44 36.76
C ILE A 511 47.21 -11.94 36.50
N LYS A 512 47.54 -12.40 35.29
CA LYS A 512 47.48 -13.83 34.95
C LYS A 512 48.46 -14.66 35.78
N GLN A 513 49.66 -14.15 36.04
CA GLN A 513 50.64 -14.82 36.91
C GLN A 513 50.16 -14.85 38.38
N LEU A 514 49.57 -13.76 38.87
CA LEU A 514 48.99 -13.71 40.22
C LEU A 514 47.80 -14.68 40.40
N GLN A 515 46.98 -14.89 39.37
CA GLN A 515 45.93 -15.91 39.38
C GLN A 515 46.50 -17.33 39.47
N ARG A 516 47.51 -17.66 38.66
CA ARG A 516 48.19 -18.97 38.68
C ARG A 516 48.85 -19.30 40.01
N ALA A 517 49.39 -18.28 40.69
CA ALA A 517 49.94 -18.41 42.04
C ALA A 517 48.86 -18.78 43.09
N THR A 518 47.65 -18.24 42.91
CA THR A 518 46.53 -18.41 43.86
C THR A 518 45.83 -19.77 43.68
N ASP A 519 45.76 -20.28 42.44
CA ASP A 519 45.14 -21.56 42.10
C ASP A 519 46.05 -22.79 42.36
N LYS A 520 47.27 -22.58 42.90
CA LYS A 520 48.32 -23.60 43.12
C LYS A 520 48.79 -24.33 41.86
N GLU A 521 48.49 -23.82 40.66
CA GLU A 521 48.98 -24.38 39.40
C GLU A 521 50.49 -24.14 39.19
N ALA A 522 51.04 -23.11 39.84
CA ALA A 522 52.47 -22.82 39.87
C ALA A 522 52.97 -22.76 41.32
N PHE A 523 54.14 -23.36 41.61
CA PHE A 523 54.82 -23.22 42.90
C PHE A 523 55.49 -21.84 42.93
N MET A 524 54.82 -20.85 43.52
CA MET A 524 55.32 -19.48 43.67
C MET A 524 55.42 -19.15 45.15
N ASP A 525 56.54 -18.57 45.58
CA ASP A 525 56.74 -18.18 46.97
C ASP A 525 56.18 -16.76 47.26
N GLU A 526 56.22 -16.33 48.52
CA GLU A 526 55.73 -14.99 48.90
C GLU A 526 56.54 -13.85 48.24
N GLU A 527 57.80 -14.10 47.88
CA GLU A 527 58.68 -13.11 47.24
C GLU A 527 58.30 -12.91 45.78
N ASP A 528 57.94 -13.99 45.07
CA ASP A 528 57.39 -13.98 43.71
C ASP A 528 56.05 -13.23 43.64
N ILE A 529 55.12 -13.51 44.57
CA ILE A 529 53.82 -12.81 44.64
C ILE A 529 54.05 -11.31 44.86
N LEU A 530 54.96 -10.95 45.78
CA LEU A 530 55.31 -9.56 46.03
C LEU A 530 55.96 -8.90 44.80
N HIS A 531 56.80 -9.64 44.05
CA HIS A 531 57.39 -9.18 42.81
C HIS A 531 56.32 -8.83 41.78
N PHE A 532 55.38 -9.74 41.49
CA PHE A 532 54.32 -9.49 40.51
C PHE A 532 53.36 -8.36 40.93
N ARG A 533 53.09 -8.19 42.23
CA ARG A 533 52.33 -7.03 42.72
C ARG A 533 53.06 -5.70 42.52
N LYS A 534 54.39 -5.68 42.66
CA LYS A 534 55.22 -4.49 42.34
C LYS A 534 55.20 -4.20 40.85
N VAL A 535 55.33 -5.23 40.01
CA VAL A 535 55.26 -5.14 38.55
C VAL A 535 53.89 -4.60 38.10
N LEU A 536 52.80 -5.16 38.63
CA LEU A 536 51.43 -4.70 38.34
C LEU A 536 51.25 -3.21 38.67
N ASN A 537 51.68 -2.77 39.85
CA ASN A 537 51.60 -1.37 40.25
C ASN A 537 52.45 -0.44 39.37
N ALA A 538 53.64 -0.88 38.97
CA ALA A 538 54.50 -0.10 38.08
C ALA A 538 53.81 0.11 36.72
N HIS A 539 53.25 -0.94 36.13
CA HIS A 539 52.53 -0.83 34.86
C HIS A 539 51.24 -0.02 34.99
N LEU A 540 50.47 -0.13 36.08
CA LEU A 540 49.30 0.71 36.32
C LEU A 540 49.65 2.20 36.37
N ARG A 541 50.71 2.59 37.10
CA ARG A 541 51.16 4.00 37.13
C ARG A 541 51.58 4.50 35.75
N ASN A 542 52.38 3.71 35.05
CA ASN A 542 52.88 4.09 33.73
C ASN A 542 51.73 4.19 32.71
N TYR A 543 50.75 3.29 32.78
CA TYR A 543 49.54 3.36 31.95
C TYR A 543 48.76 4.65 32.21
N LEU A 544 48.50 5.01 33.46
CA LEU A 544 47.75 6.23 33.77
C LEU A 544 48.47 7.49 33.28
N GLU A 545 49.79 7.53 33.40
CA GLU A 545 50.58 8.64 32.86
C GLU A 545 50.52 8.70 31.34
N ALA A 546 50.67 7.56 30.64
CA ALA A 546 50.51 7.50 29.19
C ALA A 546 49.07 7.84 28.76
N SER A 547 48.06 7.41 29.53
CA SER A 547 46.64 7.71 29.27
C SER A 547 46.34 9.21 29.36
N LYS A 548 47.03 9.98 30.19
CA LYS A 548 46.89 11.44 30.20
C LYS A 548 47.41 12.04 28.89
N GLN A 549 48.55 11.56 28.41
CA GLN A 549 49.12 12.03 27.13
C GLN A 549 48.22 11.69 25.94
N ILE A 550 47.49 10.55 25.99
CA ILE A 550 46.46 10.21 25.01
C ILE A 550 45.27 11.18 25.09
N LYS A 551 44.78 11.49 26.31
CA LYS A 551 43.69 12.46 26.50
C LYS A 551 44.08 13.83 25.92
N ASP A 552 45.29 14.30 26.18
CA ASP A 552 45.81 15.57 25.64
C ASP A 552 45.94 15.55 24.12
N LEU A 553 46.38 14.41 23.55
CA LEU A 553 46.50 14.22 22.11
C LEU A 553 45.16 14.41 21.40
N PHE A 554 44.09 13.77 21.89
CA PHE A 554 42.75 13.92 21.33
C PHE A 554 42.14 15.30 21.59
N ALA A 555 42.40 15.91 22.76
CA ALA A 555 41.93 17.26 23.08
C ALA A 555 42.54 18.35 22.17
N SER A 556 43.73 18.10 21.60
CA SER A 556 44.43 19.04 20.72
C SER A 556 43.94 19.06 19.28
N GLN A 557 43.10 18.10 18.86
CA GLN A 557 42.61 17.98 17.47
C GLN A 557 41.19 18.53 17.32
N THR A 558 41.01 19.50 16.43
CA THR A 558 39.71 20.14 16.15
C THR A 558 39.15 19.83 14.77
N ASN A 559 39.98 19.29 13.87
CA ASN A 559 39.60 19.04 12.48
C ASN A 559 39.34 17.55 12.29
N LEU A 560 38.10 17.22 11.90
CA LEU A 560 37.71 15.87 11.52
C LEU A 560 38.00 15.71 10.02
N GLU A 561 38.80 14.71 9.65
CA GLU A 561 38.94 14.34 8.26
C GLU A 561 37.81 13.37 7.87
N PRO A 562 37.18 13.53 6.70
CA PRO A 562 36.16 12.60 6.25
C PRO A 562 36.78 11.21 6.07
N ILE A 563 36.30 10.23 6.85
CA ILE A 563 36.69 8.83 6.69
C ILE A 563 36.23 8.39 5.29
N ASN A 564 37.19 8.01 4.44
CA ASN A 564 36.93 7.52 3.09
C ASN A 564 35.89 6.37 3.06
N GLN A 565 35.05 6.39 2.00
CA GLN A 565 33.73 5.78 1.91
C GLN A 565 33.69 4.30 1.45
N ASP A 566 34.80 3.74 0.95
CA ASP A 566 34.80 2.41 0.32
C ASP A 566 35.13 1.26 1.29
N SER A 567 35.76 1.59 2.42
CA SER A 567 36.25 0.62 3.42
C SER A 567 36.48 1.29 4.79
N LEU A 568 36.12 0.57 5.85
CA LEU A 568 36.46 0.90 7.24
C LEU A 568 37.91 0.54 7.60
N PHE A 569 38.54 -0.34 6.81
CA PHE A 569 39.84 -0.94 7.14
C PHE A 569 40.97 -0.42 6.26
N PHE A 570 40.65 0.04 5.05
CA PHE A 570 41.61 0.50 4.07
C PHE A 570 41.36 1.95 3.64
N TYR A 571 42.44 2.66 3.37
CA TYR A 571 42.47 3.89 2.57
C TYR A 571 42.01 3.61 1.13
N PRO A 572 41.60 4.65 0.36
CA PRO A 572 41.04 4.43 -0.97
C PRO A 572 42.02 3.69 -1.90
N ILE A 573 41.57 2.55 -2.43
CA ILE A 573 42.31 1.76 -3.43
C ILE A 573 41.73 2.07 -4.81
N LYS A 574 42.56 2.58 -5.72
CA LYS A 574 42.11 2.84 -7.10
C LYS A 574 41.91 1.53 -7.85
N ASP A 575 40.99 1.51 -8.81
CA ASP A 575 40.72 0.33 -9.65
C ASP A 575 41.97 -0.20 -10.32
N SER A 576 42.80 0.68 -10.86
CA SER A 576 44.08 0.30 -11.49
C SER A 576 45.07 -0.35 -10.53
N GLU A 577 45.00 -0.04 -9.23
CA GLU A 577 45.82 -0.66 -8.19
C GLU A 577 45.22 -1.99 -7.75
N LEU A 578 43.89 -2.03 -7.54
CA LEU A 578 43.15 -3.24 -7.20
C LEU A 578 43.36 -4.37 -8.24
N PHE A 579 43.34 -4.04 -9.54
CA PHE A 579 43.62 -5.02 -10.61
C PHE A 579 45.07 -5.53 -10.65
N LYS A 580 46.02 -4.78 -10.06
CA LYS A 580 47.43 -5.21 -9.96
C LYS A 580 47.68 -6.11 -8.75
N MET A 581 46.91 -5.96 -7.67
CA MET A 581 47.07 -6.72 -6.43
C MET A 581 47.03 -8.23 -6.62
N SER A 582 47.88 -8.97 -5.88
CA SER A 582 47.95 -10.43 -5.93
C SER A 582 46.66 -11.10 -5.43
N GLY A 583 46.49 -12.40 -5.69
CA GLY A 583 45.36 -13.16 -5.14
C GLY A 583 45.34 -13.15 -3.62
N ASP A 584 46.52 -13.27 -2.98
CA ASP A 584 46.69 -13.23 -1.52
C ASP A 584 46.31 -11.86 -0.94
N GLN A 585 46.66 -10.76 -1.63
CA GLN A 585 46.26 -9.40 -1.23
C GLN A 585 44.75 -9.21 -1.32
N LEU A 586 44.13 -9.61 -2.45
CA LEU A 586 42.69 -9.52 -2.64
C LEU A 586 41.93 -10.36 -1.60
N LEU A 587 42.41 -11.57 -1.31
CA LEU A 587 41.81 -12.45 -0.30
C LEU A 587 41.97 -11.87 1.12
N THR A 588 43.12 -11.27 1.43
CA THR A 588 43.34 -10.54 2.69
C THR A 588 42.31 -9.42 2.85
N ILE A 589 42.11 -8.62 1.81
CA ILE A 589 41.10 -7.54 1.79
C ILE A 589 39.71 -8.13 2.00
N CYS A 590 39.29 -9.11 1.20
CA CYS A 590 37.94 -9.67 1.32
C CYS A 590 37.66 -10.29 2.71
N PHE A 591 38.65 -10.93 3.33
CA PHE A 591 38.50 -11.47 4.68
C PHE A 591 38.42 -10.37 5.74
N GLU A 592 39.10 -9.24 5.51
CA GLU A 592 39.01 -8.07 6.36
C GLU A 592 37.65 -7.39 6.26
N GLU A 593 37.18 -7.20 5.02
CA GLU A 593 35.88 -6.60 4.70
C GLU A 593 34.68 -7.45 5.13
N LEU A 594 34.91 -8.75 5.35
CA LEU A 594 33.94 -9.68 5.90
C LEU A 594 34.11 -9.80 7.43
N TYR A 595 33.84 -8.71 8.14
CA TYR A 595 34.09 -8.63 9.59
C TYR A 595 32.93 -9.11 10.46
N SER A 596 31.73 -9.30 9.90
CA SER A 596 30.62 -10.02 10.54
C SER A 596 30.22 -11.24 9.70
N ILE A 597 30.22 -12.42 10.34
CA ILE A 597 29.88 -13.72 9.70
C ILE A 597 28.46 -14.16 10.12
N GLN A 598 27.78 -13.41 11.00
CA GLN A 598 26.40 -13.73 11.39
C GLN A 598 25.45 -13.30 10.27
N PRO A 599 24.62 -14.20 9.71
CA PRO A 599 23.70 -13.88 8.61
C PRO A 599 22.75 -12.72 8.91
N GLU A 600 22.44 -12.50 10.20
CA GLU A 600 21.51 -11.48 10.70
C GLU A 600 22.14 -10.07 10.83
N LEU A 601 23.48 -9.99 10.84
CA LEU A 601 24.28 -8.77 11.05
C LEU A 601 25.39 -8.64 9.98
N PHE A 602 25.12 -9.16 8.78
CA PHE A 602 26.13 -9.35 7.75
C PHE A 602 26.49 -8.00 7.09
N GLU A 603 27.58 -7.39 7.56
CA GLU A 603 28.12 -6.13 7.02
C GLU A 603 29.26 -6.46 6.03
N PHE A 604 29.07 -6.15 4.75
CA PHE A 604 30.04 -6.42 3.67
C PHE A 604 30.25 -5.16 2.84
N SER A 605 31.48 -4.67 2.74
CA SER A 605 31.76 -3.31 2.23
C SER A 605 31.69 -3.15 0.71
N PRO A 606 31.64 -1.90 0.20
CA PRO A 606 31.77 -1.60 -1.23
C PRO A 606 33.02 -2.21 -1.86
N LEU A 607 34.16 -2.14 -1.18
CA LEU A 607 35.43 -2.69 -1.68
C LEU A 607 35.34 -4.22 -1.80
N GLY A 608 34.81 -4.91 -0.78
CA GLY A 608 34.59 -6.35 -0.83
C GLY A 608 33.63 -6.75 -1.96
N ALA A 609 32.51 -6.03 -2.07
CA ALA A 609 31.51 -6.23 -3.13
C ALA A 609 32.11 -6.08 -4.53
N LYS A 610 32.96 -5.07 -4.72
CA LYS A 610 33.67 -4.85 -5.98
C LYS A 610 34.59 -5.99 -6.36
N ILE A 611 35.36 -6.53 -5.40
CA ILE A 611 36.28 -7.64 -5.66
C ILE A 611 35.51 -8.91 -6.04
N ILE A 612 34.42 -9.23 -5.33
CA ILE A 612 33.69 -10.48 -5.59
C ILE A 612 32.71 -10.39 -6.77
N SER A 613 32.25 -9.20 -7.14
CA SER A 613 31.34 -9.03 -8.29
C SER A 613 32.08 -9.05 -9.63
N GLU A 614 33.36 -8.64 -9.64
CA GLU A 614 34.20 -8.64 -10.84
C GLU A 614 34.87 -10.00 -11.08
N ASP A 615 34.53 -10.63 -12.20
CA ASP A 615 34.93 -12.00 -12.54
C ASP A 615 36.45 -12.21 -12.46
N LYS A 616 37.24 -11.28 -13.01
CA LYS A 616 38.71 -11.38 -13.03
C LYS A 616 39.35 -11.29 -11.65
N LEU A 617 38.80 -10.44 -10.78
CA LEU A 617 39.29 -10.27 -9.41
C LEU A 617 38.91 -11.48 -8.56
N TRP A 618 37.68 -11.97 -8.71
CA TRP A 618 37.20 -13.19 -8.05
C TRP A 618 38.05 -14.41 -8.41
N GLU A 619 38.34 -14.63 -9.70
CA GLU A 619 39.18 -15.75 -10.16
C GLU A 619 40.58 -15.69 -9.54
N LYS A 620 41.22 -14.50 -9.55
CA LYS A 620 42.54 -14.30 -8.97
C LYS A 620 42.56 -14.54 -7.46
N MET A 621 41.55 -14.05 -6.76
CA MET A 621 41.39 -14.17 -5.31
C MET A 621 41.09 -15.61 -4.87
N SER A 622 40.10 -16.25 -5.49
CA SER A 622 39.67 -17.61 -5.16
C SER A 622 40.75 -18.65 -5.46
N ALA A 623 41.58 -18.43 -6.50
CA ALA A 623 42.72 -19.27 -6.81
C ALA A 623 43.82 -19.25 -5.73
N ALA A 624 43.89 -18.19 -4.91
CA ALA A 624 44.85 -18.12 -3.81
C ALA A 624 44.47 -19.05 -2.65
N TYR A 625 43.19 -19.33 -2.43
CA TYR A 625 42.72 -20.02 -1.22
C TYR A 625 43.19 -21.47 -1.04
N PRO A 626 43.14 -22.37 -2.05
CA PRO A 626 43.46 -23.79 -1.87
C PRO A 626 44.88 -24.08 -1.38
N GLU A 627 45.85 -23.23 -1.71
CA GLU A 627 47.27 -23.36 -1.32
C GLU A 627 47.66 -22.45 -0.14
N SER A 628 46.68 -21.82 0.54
CA SER A 628 46.97 -20.68 1.40
C SER A 628 47.05 -20.94 2.91
N THR A 629 47.82 -20.06 3.57
CA THR A 629 47.83 -19.89 5.02
C THR A 629 46.51 -19.33 5.60
N PHE A 630 45.55 -18.88 4.77
CA PHE A 630 44.28 -18.27 5.22
C PHE A 630 43.38 -19.24 5.97
N LYS A 631 43.52 -20.56 5.76
CA LYS A 631 42.82 -21.60 6.52
C LYS A 631 43.23 -21.65 7.99
N LEU A 632 44.41 -21.12 8.32
CA LEU A 632 44.95 -21.10 9.69
C LEU A 632 44.54 -19.83 10.45
N ARG A 633 43.88 -18.86 9.80
CA ARG A 633 43.42 -17.66 10.52
C ARG A 633 42.33 -18.03 11.53
N PHE A 634 42.44 -17.44 12.72
CA PHE A 634 41.47 -17.66 13.79
C PHE A 634 40.04 -17.21 13.41
N ASP A 635 39.92 -16.16 12.60
CA ASP A 635 38.65 -15.60 12.14
C ASP A 635 38.06 -16.34 10.92
N ASN A 636 38.74 -17.37 10.40
CA ASN A 636 38.26 -18.25 9.33
C ASN A 636 38.24 -19.73 9.77
N LYS A 637 37.81 -20.00 11.01
CA LYS A 637 37.58 -21.39 11.49
C LYS A 637 36.62 -22.11 10.55
N ASN A 638 36.88 -23.39 10.26
CA ASN A 638 36.04 -24.24 9.41
C ASN A 638 35.68 -23.63 8.04
N ASP A 639 36.56 -22.79 7.49
CA ASP A 639 36.38 -22.12 6.20
C ASP A 639 35.16 -21.19 6.13
N ASN A 640 34.65 -20.74 7.28
CA ASN A 640 33.42 -19.95 7.38
C ASN A 640 33.45 -18.68 6.51
N LYS A 641 34.55 -17.92 6.51
CA LYS A 641 34.66 -16.67 5.72
C LYS A 641 34.71 -16.97 4.23
N MET A 642 35.46 -18.00 3.82
CA MET A 642 35.53 -18.37 2.42
C MET A 642 34.17 -18.89 1.90
N ASN A 643 33.49 -19.72 2.68
CA ASN A 643 32.15 -20.24 2.34
C ASN A 643 31.13 -19.10 2.22
N ALA A 644 31.19 -18.11 3.12
CA ALA A 644 30.35 -16.91 3.03
C ALA A 644 30.63 -16.13 1.73
N LEU A 645 31.89 -15.83 1.40
CA LEU A 645 32.25 -15.15 0.15
C LEU A 645 31.80 -15.93 -1.10
N ALA A 646 31.95 -17.25 -1.11
CA ALA A 646 31.51 -18.10 -2.21
C ALA A 646 29.99 -18.11 -2.38
N THR A 647 29.25 -18.12 -1.26
CA THR A 647 27.78 -18.03 -1.27
C THR A 647 27.33 -16.69 -1.83
N LEU A 648 27.91 -15.58 -1.36
CA LEU A 648 27.62 -14.24 -1.88
C LEU A 648 27.89 -14.13 -3.38
N ARG A 649 29.03 -14.64 -3.82
CA ARG A 649 29.40 -14.66 -5.24
C ARG A 649 28.36 -15.43 -6.05
N THR A 650 27.97 -16.61 -5.58
CA THR A 650 27.00 -17.48 -6.27
C THR A 650 25.67 -16.76 -6.41
N ASN A 651 25.11 -16.27 -5.30
CA ASN A 651 23.84 -15.54 -5.30
C ASN A 651 23.89 -14.30 -6.21
N PHE A 652 25.02 -13.58 -6.24
CA PHE A 652 25.20 -12.40 -7.09
C PHE A 652 25.21 -12.77 -8.57
N VAL A 653 25.96 -13.81 -8.95
CA VAL A 653 26.03 -14.31 -10.32
C VAL A 653 24.70 -14.87 -10.78
N ASP A 654 23.99 -15.62 -9.92
CA ASP A 654 22.67 -16.17 -10.20
C ASP A 654 21.65 -15.05 -10.43
N CYS A 655 21.61 -14.05 -9.55
CA CYS A 655 20.73 -12.89 -9.70
C CYS A 655 21.01 -12.13 -11.01
N ARG A 656 22.29 -11.83 -11.29
CA ARG A 656 22.71 -11.17 -12.54
C ARG A 656 22.34 -11.99 -13.79
N THR A 657 22.46 -13.31 -13.71
CA THR A 657 22.10 -14.21 -14.81
C THR A 657 20.59 -14.23 -15.03
N ASN A 658 19.80 -14.29 -13.94
CA ASN A 658 18.34 -14.25 -14.01
C ASN A 658 17.86 -12.90 -14.56
N LEU A 659 18.45 -11.77 -14.15
CA LEU A 659 18.21 -10.45 -14.73
C LEU A 659 18.50 -10.41 -16.24
N ALA A 660 19.61 -11.01 -16.68
CA ALA A 660 19.91 -11.09 -18.11
C ALA A 660 18.93 -12.02 -18.87
N HIS A 661 18.44 -13.08 -18.24
CA HIS A 661 17.45 -13.99 -18.82
C HIS A 661 16.05 -13.37 -18.89
N PHE A 662 15.69 -12.52 -17.93
CA PHE A 662 14.39 -11.86 -17.82
C PHE A 662 13.96 -11.12 -19.11
N HIS A 663 14.93 -10.50 -19.80
CA HIS A 663 14.67 -9.80 -21.06
C HIS A 663 14.33 -10.73 -22.24
N LYS A 664 14.53 -12.04 -22.10
CA LYS A 664 14.29 -13.06 -23.14
C LYS A 664 12.98 -13.83 -22.93
N ILE A 665 12.30 -13.63 -21.81
CA ILE A 665 11.07 -14.35 -21.47
C ILE A 665 9.91 -13.88 -22.35
N PRO A 666 9.21 -14.79 -23.05
CA PRO A 666 8.21 -14.41 -24.04
C PRO A 666 6.82 -14.15 -23.47
N THR A 667 6.46 -14.70 -22.30
CA THR A 667 5.11 -14.55 -21.75
C THR A 667 5.10 -13.65 -20.52
N LEU A 668 4.00 -12.91 -20.31
CA LEU A 668 3.87 -12.05 -19.13
C LEU A 668 3.89 -12.86 -17.82
N THR A 669 3.19 -14.00 -17.76
CA THR A 669 3.13 -14.83 -16.55
C THR A 669 4.49 -15.40 -16.15
N GLU A 670 5.28 -15.91 -17.11
CA GLU A 670 6.65 -16.37 -16.81
C GLU A 670 7.55 -15.20 -16.40
N LYS A 671 7.32 -14.01 -16.96
CA LYS A 671 8.09 -12.81 -16.65
C LYS A 671 7.77 -12.30 -15.24
N GLU A 672 6.51 -12.38 -14.82
CA GLU A 672 6.08 -12.12 -13.43
C GLU A 672 6.71 -13.11 -12.44
N GLY A 673 6.69 -14.41 -12.77
CA GLY A 673 7.33 -15.44 -11.96
C GLY A 673 8.84 -15.24 -11.83
N ALA A 674 9.54 -15.04 -12.95
CA ALA A 674 10.97 -14.80 -12.96
C ALA A 674 11.36 -13.51 -12.24
N PHE A 675 10.54 -12.45 -12.33
CA PHE A 675 10.79 -11.22 -11.57
C PHE A 675 10.70 -11.45 -10.06
N ALA A 676 9.72 -12.24 -9.60
CA ALA A 676 9.59 -12.59 -8.19
C ALA A 676 10.78 -13.41 -7.67
N GLU A 677 11.28 -14.34 -8.47
CA GLU A 677 12.51 -15.11 -8.14
C GLU A 677 13.74 -14.19 -8.08
N ILE A 678 13.88 -13.25 -9.03
CA ILE A 678 14.96 -12.26 -9.00
C ILE A 678 14.87 -11.39 -7.76
N GLU A 679 13.68 -10.93 -7.39
CA GLU A 679 13.44 -10.11 -6.20
C GLU A 679 13.84 -10.88 -4.93
N GLU A 680 13.43 -12.16 -4.80
CA GLU A 680 13.80 -13.01 -3.66
C GLU A 680 15.31 -13.21 -3.53
N VAL A 681 16.02 -13.47 -4.64
CA VAL A 681 17.48 -13.65 -4.60
C VAL A 681 18.20 -12.31 -4.34
N LEU A 682 17.70 -11.21 -4.91
CA LEU A 682 18.24 -9.87 -4.66
C LEU A 682 18.13 -9.50 -3.19
N ASP A 683 17.01 -9.79 -2.54
CA ASP A 683 16.78 -9.52 -1.11
C ASP A 683 17.73 -10.31 -0.19
N GLN A 684 18.25 -11.45 -0.65
CA GLN A 684 19.25 -12.25 0.08
C GLN A 684 20.68 -11.71 -0.06
N LEU A 685 20.94 -10.77 -0.99
CA LEU A 685 22.26 -10.19 -1.17
C LEU A 685 22.53 -9.04 -0.19
N PRO A 686 23.78 -8.86 0.25
CA PRO A 686 24.19 -7.64 0.94
C PRO A 686 23.90 -6.38 0.13
N PRO A 687 23.57 -5.24 0.79
CA PRO A 687 23.08 -4.06 0.09
C PRO A 687 24.00 -3.49 -1.00
N HIS A 688 25.32 -3.55 -0.82
CA HIS A 688 26.25 -3.09 -1.85
C HIS A 688 26.21 -3.94 -3.11
N LEU A 689 25.98 -5.25 -3.00
CA LEU A 689 25.80 -6.13 -4.15
C LEU A 689 24.42 -5.93 -4.80
N GLN A 690 23.38 -5.65 -4.01
CA GLN A 690 22.09 -5.23 -4.54
C GLN A 690 22.20 -3.93 -5.35
N ALA A 691 22.88 -2.92 -4.81
CA ALA A 691 23.07 -1.63 -5.46
C ALA A 691 23.75 -1.76 -6.84
N MET A 692 24.67 -2.72 -6.98
CA MET A 692 25.34 -3.02 -8.24
C MET A 692 24.41 -3.65 -9.30
N LEU A 693 23.31 -4.29 -8.90
CA LEU A 693 22.31 -4.89 -9.80
C LEU A 693 21.03 -4.04 -9.93
N MET A 694 20.94 -2.95 -9.16
CA MET A 694 19.71 -2.17 -9.02
C MET A 694 19.31 -1.50 -10.33
N GLN A 695 20.29 -1.09 -11.15
CA GLN A 695 20.00 -0.47 -12.45
C GLN A 695 19.35 -1.49 -13.40
N GLU A 696 19.89 -2.71 -13.49
CA GLU A 696 19.29 -3.79 -14.28
C GLU A 696 17.94 -4.23 -13.70
N PHE A 697 17.81 -4.30 -12.38
CA PHE A 697 16.57 -4.66 -11.69
C PHE A 697 15.45 -3.64 -11.94
N GLU A 698 15.72 -2.34 -11.80
CA GLU A 698 14.74 -1.29 -12.11
C GLU A 698 14.41 -1.23 -13.60
N GLY A 699 15.39 -1.54 -14.48
CA GLY A 699 15.14 -1.75 -15.90
C GLY A 699 14.17 -2.92 -16.15
N ALA A 700 14.35 -4.04 -15.44
CA ALA A 700 13.47 -5.19 -15.49
C ALA A 700 12.06 -4.87 -14.95
N ARG A 701 11.98 -4.16 -13.82
CA ARG A 701 10.73 -3.72 -13.18
C ARG A 701 9.93 -2.78 -14.07
N SER A 702 10.59 -1.76 -14.62
CA SER A 702 9.97 -0.80 -15.54
C SER A 702 9.44 -1.51 -16.78
N LEU A 703 10.20 -2.48 -17.32
CA LEU A 703 9.75 -3.30 -18.44
C LEU A 703 8.57 -4.22 -18.07
N LEU A 704 8.54 -4.80 -16.86
CA LEU A 704 7.39 -5.59 -16.41
C LEU A 704 6.13 -4.73 -16.31
N LEU A 705 6.27 -3.57 -15.66
CA LEU A 705 5.17 -2.64 -15.45
C LEU A 705 4.63 -2.12 -16.79
N SER A 706 5.50 -1.84 -17.77
CA SER A 706 5.07 -1.41 -19.10
C SER A 706 4.31 -2.51 -19.83
N TRP A 707 4.73 -3.78 -19.71
CA TRP A 707 3.98 -4.92 -20.25
C TRP A 707 2.64 -5.11 -19.56
N GLN A 708 2.58 -5.04 -18.24
CA GLN A 708 1.32 -5.14 -17.46
C GLN A 708 0.36 -4.01 -17.83
N THR A 709 0.87 -2.78 -17.96
CA THR A 709 0.06 -1.60 -18.32
C THR A 709 -0.46 -1.70 -19.73
N ALA A 710 0.38 -2.05 -20.71
CA ALA A 710 -0.04 -2.23 -22.10
C ALA A 710 -1.09 -3.35 -22.22
N ASN A 711 -0.86 -4.48 -21.54
CA ASN A 711 -1.79 -5.61 -21.53
C ASN A 711 -3.15 -5.25 -20.89
N GLY A 712 -3.11 -4.55 -19.75
CA GLY A 712 -4.30 -4.03 -19.09
C GLY A 712 -5.06 -3.04 -19.96
N THR A 713 -4.37 -2.13 -20.63
CA THR A 713 -4.95 -1.14 -21.55
C THR A 713 -5.63 -1.84 -22.73
N PHE A 714 -4.99 -2.83 -23.36
CA PHE A 714 -5.60 -3.62 -24.43
C PHE A 714 -6.90 -4.29 -23.97
N HIS A 715 -6.90 -4.95 -22.81
CA HIS A 715 -8.10 -5.59 -22.27
C HIS A 715 -9.19 -4.59 -21.86
N GLU A 716 -8.83 -3.43 -21.32
CA GLU A 716 -9.77 -2.36 -20.98
C GLU A 716 -10.44 -1.81 -22.25
N LYS A 717 -9.66 -1.47 -23.27
CA LYS A 717 -10.19 -0.94 -24.54
C LYS A 717 -11.05 -1.98 -25.25
N LEU A 718 -10.63 -3.24 -25.24
CA LEU A 718 -11.42 -4.33 -25.80
C LEU A 718 -12.76 -4.48 -25.08
N ARG A 719 -12.77 -4.38 -23.73
CA ARG A 719 -14.01 -4.39 -22.95
C ARG A 719 -14.88 -3.18 -23.28
N GLU A 720 -14.28 -1.99 -23.36
CA GLU A 720 -14.97 -0.75 -23.71
C GLU A 720 -15.72 -0.91 -25.04
N TYR A 721 -15.07 -1.44 -26.08
CA TYR A 721 -15.69 -1.76 -27.37
C TYR A 721 -16.94 -2.65 -27.22
N TYR A 722 -16.83 -3.76 -26.48
CA TYR A 722 -17.96 -4.69 -26.33
C TYR A 722 -19.11 -4.13 -25.48
N THR A 723 -18.85 -3.14 -24.62
CA THR A 723 -19.87 -2.51 -23.77
C THR A 723 -20.63 -1.35 -24.43
N LYS A 724 -20.16 -0.79 -25.55
CA LYS A 724 -20.88 0.28 -26.25
C LYS A 724 -22.24 -0.20 -26.78
N GLN A 725 -23.26 0.64 -26.62
CA GLN A 725 -24.65 0.29 -26.93
C GLN A 725 -25.00 0.55 -28.40
N THR A 726 -24.43 1.61 -29.02
CA THR A 726 -24.75 1.96 -30.41
C THR A 726 -23.66 1.51 -31.38
N LYS A 727 -24.04 1.26 -32.65
CA LYS A 727 -23.12 0.86 -33.72
C LYS A 727 -22.04 1.92 -33.97
N LEU A 728 -22.44 3.20 -33.99
CA LEU A 728 -21.52 4.32 -34.21
C LEU A 728 -20.47 4.40 -33.09
N GLN A 729 -20.89 4.27 -31.82
CA GLN A 729 -19.97 4.26 -30.69
C GLN A 729 -19.00 3.06 -30.73
N LYS A 730 -19.46 1.88 -31.19
CA LYS A 730 -18.58 0.73 -31.42
C LYS A 730 -17.58 0.97 -32.55
N ILE A 731 -18.00 1.60 -33.65
CA ILE A 731 -17.12 1.96 -34.77
C ILE A 731 -16.06 2.97 -34.30
N GLU A 732 -16.43 3.98 -33.52
CA GLU A 732 -15.49 4.96 -32.94
C GLU A 732 -14.52 4.31 -31.94
N ALA A 733 -14.98 3.32 -31.17
CA ALA A 733 -14.16 2.58 -30.22
C ALA A 733 -13.19 1.56 -30.87
N TYR A 734 -13.23 1.35 -32.18
CA TYR A 734 -12.33 0.42 -32.88
C TYR A 734 -10.87 0.90 -32.87
N GLN A 735 -10.65 2.17 -33.20
CA GLN A 735 -9.29 2.73 -33.32
C GLN A 735 -8.52 2.64 -32.00
N PRO A 736 -9.10 3.00 -30.83
CA PRO A 736 -8.42 2.82 -29.55
C PRO A 736 -8.00 1.37 -29.22
N VAL A 737 -8.76 0.36 -29.66
CA VAL A 737 -8.39 -1.06 -29.47
C VAL A 737 -7.25 -1.46 -30.41
N MET A 738 -7.29 -1.00 -31.65
CA MET A 738 -6.21 -1.18 -32.62
C MET A 738 -4.91 -0.60 -32.11
N ASP A 739 -4.93 0.66 -31.69
CA ASP A 739 -3.76 1.36 -31.16
C ASP A 739 -3.21 0.60 -29.94
N ALA A 740 -4.08 0.23 -28.99
CA ALA A 740 -3.68 -0.52 -27.80
C ALA A 740 -3.09 -1.92 -28.12
N PHE A 741 -3.53 -2.60 -29.19
CA PHE A 741 -2.95 -3.86 -29.62
C PHE A 741 -1.56 -3.68 -30.24
N TYR A 742 -1.38 -2.68 -31.11
CA TYR A 742 -0.07 -2.41 -31.72
C TYR A 742 0.95 -1.81 -30.73
N ASP A 743 0.47 -1.19 -29.65
CA ASP A 743 1.29 -0.77 -28.52
C ASP A 743 1.74 -1.94 -27.63
N LEU A 744 1.14 -3.15 -27.77
CA LEU A 744 1.62 -4.33 -27.06
C LEU A 744 3.03 -4.71 -27.55
N PRO A 745 3.91 -5.20 -26.66
CA PRO A 745 5.14 -5.88 -27.05
C PRO A 745 4.86 -7.08 -27.99
N ASN A 746 5.74 -7.34 -28.96
CA ASN A 746 5.58 -8.41 -29.96
C ASN A 746 5.13 -9.78 -29.39
N PRO A 747 5.70 -10.29 -28.27
CA PRO A 747 5.26 -11.57 -27.73
C PRO A 747 3.81 -11.55 -27.22
N LEU A 748 3.35 -10.42 -26.67
CA LEU A 748 1.96 -10.24 -26.25
C LEU A 748 1.02 -10.06 -27.45
N GLN A 749 1.46 -9.38 -28.52
CA GLN A 749 0.70 -9.36 -29.77
C GLN A 749 0.45 -10.78 -30.29
N GLN A 750 1.47 -11.65 -30.28
CA GLN A 750 1.33 -13.04 -30.69
C GLN A 750 0.35 -13.81 -29.79
N ALA A 751 0.43 -13.63 -28.47
CA ALA A 751 -0.47 -14.27 -27.52
C ALA A 751 -1.94 -13.83 -27.71
N HIS A 752 -2.16 -12.56 -28.04
CA HIS A 752 -3.50 -11.98 -28.24
C HIS A 752 -3.98 -11.97 -29.70
N GLN A 753 -3.17 -12.44 -30.65
CA GLN A 753 -3.46 -12.35 -32.08
C GLN A 753 -4.82 -12.94 -32.44
N LYS A 754 -5.15 -14.12 -31.90
CA LYS A 754 -6.44 -14.77 -32.15
C LYS A 754 -7.62 -13.91 -31.68
N THR A 755 -7.54 -13.34 -30.48
CA THR A 755 -8.58 -12.46 -29.94
C THR A 755 -8.71 -11.19 -30.77
N PHE A 756 -7.59 -10.63 -31.22
CA PHE A 756 -7.56 -9.46 -32.08
C PHE A 756 -8.14 -9.73 -33.48
N ASP A 757 -7.87 -10.89 -34.06
CA ASP A 757 -8.45 -11.32 -35.35
C ASP A 757 -9.99 -11.47 -35.25
N GLU A 758 -10.48 -12.05 -34.15
CA GLU A 758 -11.92 -12.17 -33.87
C GLU A 758 -12.57 -10.79 -33.72
N PHE A 759 -11.95 -9.88 -32.97
CA PHE A 759 -12.36 -8.47 -32.84
C PHE A 759 -12.40 -7.73 -34.20
N THR A 760 -11.37 -7.90 -35.02
CA THR A 760 -11.27 -7.26 -36.35
C THR A 760 -12.35 -7.78 -37.29
N LYS A 761 -12.67 -9.07 -37.19
CA LYS A 761 -13.76 -9.69 -37.95
C LYS A 761 -15.13 -9.13 -37.53
N ASP A 762 -15.37 -8.98 -36.23
CA ASP A 762 -16.61 -8.38 -35.69
C ASP A 762 -16.80 -6.94 -36.17
N HIS A 763 -15.75 -6.11 -36.07
CA HIS A 763 -15.79 -4.74 -36.57
C HIS A 763 -16.06 -4.66 -38.08
N ARG A 764 -15.45 -5.54 -38.88
CA ARG A 764 -15.69 -5.57 -40.34
C ARG A 764 -17.16 -5.87 -40.66
N ALA A 765 -17.77 -6.81 -39.95
CA ALA A 765 -19.19 -7.11 -40.11
C ALA A 765 -20.06 -5.90 -39.74
N LEU A 766 -19.74 -5.24 -38.62
CA LEU A 766 -20.44 -4.04 -38.14
C LEU A 766 -20.35 -2.86 -39.13
N VAL A 767 -19.18 -2.61 -39.72
CA VAL A 767 -18.99 -1.52 -40.70
C VAL A 767 -19.74 -1.79 -41.99
N GLU A 768 -19.74 -3.02 -42.49
CA GLU A 768 -20.50 -3.37 -43.70
C GLU A 768 -22.01 -3.28 -43.46
N GLU A 769 -22.47 -3.63 -42.26
CA GLU A 769 -23.83 -3.41 -41.83
C GLU A 769 -24.20 -1.91 -41.81
N TYR A 770 -23.36 -1.08 -41.20
CA TYR A 770 -23.56 0.37 -41.12
C TYR A 770 -23.54 1.05 -42.50
N LYS A 771 -22.65 0.64 -43.42
CA LYS A 771 -22.62 1.16 -44.79
C LYS A 771 -23.90 0.89 -45.58
N LYS A 772 -24.51 -0.28 -45.38
CA LYS A 772 -25.80 -0.61 -46.03
C LYS A 772 -26.91 0.28 -45.49
N GLU A 773 -26.92 0.51 -44.19
CA GLU A 773 -27.82 1.45 -43.51
C GLU A 773 -27.66 2.88 -44.05
N CYS A 774 -26.43 3.38 -44.19
CA CYS A 774 -26.17 4.69 -44.81
C CYS A 774 -26.65 4.77 -46.27
N ARG A 775 -26.41 3.75 -47.10
CA ARG A 775 -26.89 3.74 -48.50
C ARG A 775 -28.42 3.82 -48.61
N PHE A 776 -29.13 3.18 -47.69
CA PHE A 776 -30.58 3.30 -47.59
C PHE A 776 -30.98 4.74 -47.25
N LEU A 777 -30.33 5.35 -46.25
CA LEU A 777 -30.59 6.74 -45.86
C LEU A 777 -30.23 7.76 -46.96
N ASP A 778 -29.15 7.54 -47.71
CA ASP A 778 -28.77 8.38 -48.86
C ASP A 778 -29.81 8.28 -49.98
N ALA A 779 -30.28 7.07 -50.30
CA ALA A 779 -31.34 6.86 -51.30
C ALA A 779 -32.66 7.55 -50.90
N CYS A 780 -32.99 7.55 -49.60
CA CYS A 780 -34.11 8.32 -49.06
C CYS A 780 -33.91 9.83 -49.27
N GLY A 781 -32.70 10.35 -49.01
CA GLY A 781 -32.36 11.75 -49.22
C GLY A 781 -32.44 12.18 -50.70
N ASP A 782 -32.02 11.32 -51.63
CA ASP A 782 -32.12 11.57 -53.08
C ASP A 782 -33.59 11.65 -53.54
N PHE A 783 -34.47 10.79 -52.99
CA PHE A 783 -35.91 10.87 -53.24
C PHE A 783 -36.51 12.18 -52.72
N ASP A 784 -36.10 12.65 -51.54
CA ASP A 784 -36.56 13.92 -50.98
C ASP A 784 -36.14 15.11 -51.85
N ALA A 785 -34.95 15.07 -52.45
CA ALA A 785 -34.40 16.13 -53.31
C ALA A 785 -35.02 16.23 -54.72
N ALA A 786 -35.68 15.18 -55.22
CA ALA A 786 -36.28 15.16 -56.56
C ALA A 786 -37.54 16.04 -56.67
N GLN A 787 -37.68 16.81 -57.76
CA GLN A 787 -38.75 17.82 -57.92
C GLN A 787 -39.92 17.44 -58.83
N THR A 788 -39.79 16.42 -59.70
CA THR A 788 -40.86 15.99 -60.61
C THR A 788 -41.45 14.63 -60.21
N LEU A 789 -42.70 14.37 -60.57
CA LEU A 789 -43.38 13.10 -60.30
C LEU A 789 -42.64 11.91 -60.95
N THR A 790 -42.12 12.10 -62.16
CA THR A 790 -41.35 11.07 -62.89
C THR A 790 -40.00 10.77 -62.25
N ASP A 791 -39.27 11.79 -61.76
CA ASP A 791 -37.97 11.58 -61.10
C ASP A 791 -38.14 10.87 -59.76
N LYS A 792 -39.15 11.24 -58.97
CA LYS A 792 -39.45 10.58 -57.68
C LYS A 792 -39.77 9.09 -57.85
N LEU A 793 -40.48 8.69 -58.92
CA LEU A 793 -40.80 7.29 -59.20
C LEU A 793 -39.55 6.44 -59.54
N VAL A 794 -38.50 7.02 -60.13
CA VAL A 794 -37.23 6.32 -60.40
C VAL A 794 -36.46 6.01 -59.11
N PHE A 795 -36.49 6.93 -58.13
CA PHE A 795 -35.79 6.74 -56.85
C PHE A 795 -36.48 5.75 -55.91
N VAL A 796 -37.80 5.53 -56.02
CA VAL A 796 -38.53 4.51 -55.23
C VAL A 796 -37.97 3.10 -55.47
N ALA A 797 -37.61 2.77 -56.71
CA ALA A 797 -37.00 1.48 -57.04
C ALA A 797 -35.62 1.32 -56.36
N ASN A 798 -34.80 2.38 -56.36
CA ASN A 798 -33.49 2.37 -55.71
C ASN A 798 -33.59 2.26 -54.17
N ILE A 799 -34.59 2.91 -53.55
CA ILE A 799 -34.87 2.79 -52.11
C ILE A 799 -35.29 1.37 -51.75
N ARG A 800 -36.13 0.73 -52.57
CA ARG A 800 -36.54 -0.67 -52.38
C ARG A 800 -35.36 -1.63 -52.43
N ASP A 801 -34.50 -1.52 -53.43
CA ASP A 801 -33.32 -2.37 -53.55
C ASP A 801 -32.33 -2.14 -52.39
N ALA A 802 -32.16 -0.88 -51.96
CA ALA A 802 -31.32 -0.54 -50.81
C ALA A 802 -31.90 -1.07 -49.48
N PHE A 803 -33.22 -0.99 -49.28
CA PHE A 803 -33.91 -1.53 -48.12
C PHE A 803 -33.83 -3.06 -48.09
N GLU A 804 -34.05 -3.73 -49.23
CA GLU A 804 -34.00 -5.19 -49.30
C GLU A 804 -32.61 -5.76 -48.98
N ALA A 805 -31.56 -5.00 -49.29
CA ALA A 805 -30.18 -5.35 -48.95
C ALA A 805 -29.84 -5.23 -47.45
N LEU A 806 -30.72 -4.63 -46.62
CA LEU A 806 -30.54 -4.53 -45.17
C LEU A 806 -30.76 -5.88 -44.46
N PRO A 807 -29.98 -6.20 -43.43
CA PRO A 807 -30.28 -7.32 -42.52
C PRO A 807 -31.65 -7.17 -41.84
N VAL A 808 -32.30 -8.30 -41.54
CA VAL A 808 -33.69 -8.37 -41.01
C VAL A 808 -33.92 -7.47 -39.79
N GLY A 809 -33.01 -7.48 -38.81
CA GLY A 809 -33.16 -6.66 -37.60
C GLY A 809 -33.00 -5.14 -37.81
N ILE A 810 -32.43 -4.70 -38.94
CA ILE A 810 -32.32 -3.27 -39.29
C ILE A 810 -33.54 -2.82 -40.08
N LYS A 811 -34.09 -3.70 -40.93
CA LYS A 811 -35.33 -3.42 -41.67
C LYS A 811 -36.45 -2.98 -40.75
N GLU A 812 -36.57 -3.61 -39.58
CA GLU A 812 -37.57 -3.27 -38.55
C GLU A 812 -37.44 -1.82 -38.06
N ASN A 813 -36.22 -1.31 -37.88
CA ASN A 813 -35.97 0.06 -37.38
C ASN A 813 -36.27 1.15 -38.42
N HIS A 814 -36.19 0.81 -39.71
CA HIS A 814 -36.44 1.75 -40.81
C HIS A 814 -37.77 1.48 -41.53
N LEU A 815 -38.60 0.58 -40.99
CA LEU A 815 -39.84 0.16 -41.63
C LEU A 815 -40.81 1.33 -41.80
N ASP A 816 -40.87 2.23 -40.82
CA ASP A 816 -41.72 3.42 -40.87
C ASP A 816 -41.26 4.42 -41.96
N GLN A 817 -39.95 4.62 -42.10
CA GLN A 817 -39.38 5.45 -43.18
C GLN A 817 -39.61 4.81 -44.55
N PHE A 818 -39.37 3.49 -44.67
CA PHE A 818 -39.62 2.75 -45.90
C PHE A 818 -41.12 2.77 -46.30
N SER A 819 -42.01 2.70 -45.32
CA SER A 819 -43.46 2.76 -45.51
C SER A 819 -43.92 4.08 -46.12
N GLN A 820 -43.23 5.21 -45.87
CA GLN A 820 -43.57 6.50 -46.48
C GLN A 820 -43.37 6.51 -48.01
N PHE A 821 -42.32 5.87 -48.51
CA PHE A 821 -42.08 5.73 -49.96
C PHE A 821 -43.02 4.72 -50.60
N THR A 822 -43.36 3.65 -49.87
CA THR A 822 -44.36 2.67 -50.28
C THR A 822 -45.74 3.34 -50.42
N ASN A 823 -46.09 4.26 -49.52
CA ASN A 823 -47.34 5.04 -49.58
C ASN A 823 -47.39 5.99 -50.79
N PHE A 824 -46.26 6.56 -51.22
CA PHE A 824 -46.18 7.39 -52.44
C PHE A 824 -46.48 6.57 -53.71
N GLU A 825 -45.93 5.35 -53.81
CA GLU A 825 -46.22 4.41 -54.90
C GLU A 825 -47.68 3.92 -54.86
N VAL A 826 -48.20 3.61 -53.67
CA VAL A 826 -49.61 3.25 -53.46
C VAL A 826 -50.55 4.38 -53.90
N CYS A 827 -50.22 5.65 -53.64
CA CYS A 827 -51.02 6.79 -54.10
C CYS A 827 -51.15 6.84 -55.63
N HIS A 828 -50.04 6.66 -56.35
CA HIS A 828 -50.02 6.59 -57.81
C HIS A 828 -50.87 5.42 -58.34
N ASP A 829 -50.71 4.22 -57.76
CA ASP A 829 -51.45 3.03 -58.17
C ASP A 829 -52.95 3.12 -57.85
N ARG A 830 -53.33 3.83 -56.78
CA ARG A 830 -54.74 4.05 -56.40
C ARG A 830 -55.47 5.02 -57.32
N ILE A 831 -54.78 6.04 -57.85
CA ILE A 831 -55.34 6.91 -58.89
C ILE A 831 -55.64 6.10 -60.16
N VAL A 832 -54.74 5.20 -60.55
CA VAL A 832 -54.96 4.25 -61.66
C VAL A 832 -56.14 3.31 -61.35
N GLY A 833 -56.27 2.86 -60.10
CA GLY A 833 -57.38 2.02 -59.62
C GLY A 833 -58.75 2.69 -59.59
N PHE A 834 -58.83 3.98 -59.22
CA PHE A 834 -60.09 4.76 -59.20
C PHE A 834 -60.78 4.75 -60.57
N HIS A 835 -60.00 4.87 -61.65
CA HIS A 835 -60.50 4.83 -63.01
C HIS A 835 -61.00 3.44 -63.44
N GLN A 836 -60.57 2.37 -62.77
CA GLN A 836 -60.91 0.98 -63.09
C GLN A 836 -62.05 0.40 -62.21
N ALA A 837 -62.39 1.04 -61.09
CA ALA A 837 -63.45 0.60 -60.16
C ALA A 837 -64.85 0.56 -60.80
N THR A 838 -65.66 -0.44 -60.41
CA THR A 838 -66.98 -0.74 -61.03
C THR A 838 -68.17 -0.59 -60.09
N THR A 839 -67.96 -0.32 -58.80
CA THR A 839 -69.02 -0.13 -57.80
C THR A 839 -68.96 1.23 -57.07
N LEU A 840 -70.04 1.66 -56.40
CA LEU A 840 -70.09 2.99 -55.75
C LEU A 840 -69.10 3.09 -54.59
N PRO A 841 -69.11 2.20 -53.58
CA PRO A 841 -68.16 2.30 -52.50
C PRO A 841 -66.74 2.11 -53.01
N GLU A 842 -66.48 1.27 -54.03
CA GLU A 842 -65.13 1.22 -54.64
C GLU A 842 -64.70 2.56 -55.23
N LYS A 843 -65.61 3.31 -55.86
CA LYS A 843 -65.28 4.66 -56.35
C LYS A 843 -65.20 5.67 -55.20
N GLU A 844 -66.08 5.61 -54.20
CA GLU A 844 -66.05 6.54 -53.05
C GLU A 844 -64.85 6.30 -52.17
N GLN A 845 -64.53 5.05 -51.95
CA GLN A 845 -63.38 4.57 -51.20
C GLN A 845 -62.11 4.80 -52.00
N ALA A 846 -62.03 4.51 -53.30
CA ALA A 846 -60.82 4.87 -54.05
C ALA A 846 -60.60 6.40 -54.06
N PHE A 847 -61.66 7.20 -54.19
CA PHE A 847 -61.53 8.67 -54.15
C PHE A 847 -61.24 9.21 -52.75
N ALA A 848 -61.90 8.66 -51.72
CA ALA A 848 -61.67 9.01 -50.32
C ALA A 848 -60.32 8.50 -49.82
N GLU A 849 -59.84 7.33 -50.25
CA GLU A 849 -58.51 6.78 -49.97
C GLU A 849 -57.44 7.66 -50.61
N ILE A 850 -57.63 8.14 -51.85
CA ILE A 850 -56.68 9.09 -52.46
C ILE A 850 -56.69 10.43 -51.70
N GLU A 851 -57.86 10.98 -51.36
CA GLU A 851 -57.99 12.22 -50.55
C GLU A 851 -57.46 12.04 -49.11
N GLU A 852 -57.66 10.87 -48.51
CA GLU A 852 -57.22 10.50 -47.15
C GLU A 852 -55.71 10.27 -47.11
N LEU A 853 -55.14 9.50 -48.04
CA LEU A 853 -53.70 9.32 -48.17
C LEU A 853 -52.99 10.67 -48.41
N LEU A 854 -53.54 11.53 -49.28
CA LEU A 854 -52.98 12.86 -49.55
C LEU A 854 -53.18 13.86 -48.40
N SER A 855 -54.20 13.69 -47.56
CA SER A 855 -54.46 14.57 -46.40
C SER A 855 -53.77 14.10 -45.11
N GLN A 856 -53.58 12.79 -44.92
CA GLN A 856 -52.97 12.21 -43.74
C GLN A 856 -51.44 12.14 -43.83
N HIS A 857 -50.88 11.88 -45.02
CA HIS A 857 -49.48 11.50 -45.09
C HIS A 857 -48.54 12.60 -45.57
N ILE A 858 -48.76 13.30 -46.70
CA ILE A 858 -47.86 14.41 -47.13
C ILE A 858 -48.60 15.44 -48.04
N PRO A 859 -48.96 16.66 -47.56
CA PRO A 859 -49.65 17.70 -48.36
C PRO A 859 -48.93 18.13 -49.64
N GLN A 860 -47.62 17.93 -49.69
CA GLN A 860 -46.73 18.27 -50.80
C GLN A 860 -47.02 17.44 -52.06
N TYR A 861 -47.59 16.23 -51.91
CA TYR A 861 -48.00 15.37 -53.03
C TYR A 861 -49.31 15.81 -53.67
N ARG A 862 -50.17 16.54 -52.95
CA ARG A 862 -51.46 17.00 -53.47
C ARG A 862 -51.33 17.96 -54.65
N GLU A 863 -50.31 18.81 -54.64
CA GLU A 863 -50.00 19.68 -55.79
C GLU A 863 -49.34 18.93 -56.96
N LEU A 864 -48.73 17.76 -56.72
CA LEU A 864 -48.18 16.91 -57.78
C LEU A 864 -49.26 16.08 -58.52
N PHE A 865 -50.42 15.80 -57.90
CA PHE A 865 -51.51 14.95 -58.46
C PHE A 865 -52.84 15.70 -58.75
N LYS A 866 -52.82 17.04 -58.78
CA LYS A 866 -54.03 17.89 -58.76
C LYS A 866 -54.99 17.74 -59.93
N GLU A 867 -54.49 17.59 -61.15
CA GLU A 867 -55.34 17.49 -62.35
C GLU A 867 -56.15 16.18 -62.40
N GLU A 868 -55.67 15.10 -61.79
CA GLU A 868 -56.31 13.78 -61.83
C GLU A 868 -57.48 13.66 -60.84
N LEU A 869 -57.47 14.42 -59.75
CA LEU A 869 -58.49 14.42 -58.69
C LEU A 869 -59.81 15.11 -59.08
N GLU A 870 -59.77 16.15 -59.90
CA GLU A 870 -60.98 16.92 -60.27
C GLU A 870 -61.95 16.09 -61.15
N ILE A 871 -61.41 15.16 -61.94
CA ILE A 871 -62.17 14.28 -62.84
C ILE A 871 -62.96 13.21 -62.06
N ALA A 872 -62.41 12.75 -60.95
CA ALA A 872 -62.93 11.65 -60.15
C ALA A 872 -64.19 11.99 -59.33
N ASN A 873 -64.26 13.20 -58.76
CA ASN A 873 -65.34 13.65 -57.88
C ASN A 873 -66.73 13.73 -58.57
N SER A 874 -66.77 13.97 -59.88
CA SER A 874 -68.01 14.12 -60.64
C SER A 874 -68.85 12.83 -60.72
N ILE A 875 -68.20 11.66 -60.71
CA ILE A 875 -68.81 10.33 -60.93
C ILE A 875 -69.54 9.80 -59.66
N LEU A 876 -69.12 10.23 -58.47
CA LEU A 876 -69.56 9.71 -57.17
C LEU A 876 -71.01 10.06 -56.78
N SER A 877 -71.40 11.31 -57.04
CA SER A 877 -72.61 11.92 -56.45
C SER A 877 -73.95 11.26 -56.79
N THR A 878 -74.00 10.41 -57.82
CA THR A 878 -75.24 9.84 -58.36
C THR A 878 -75.65 8.53 -57.68
N TRP A 879 -74.72 7.74 -57.12
CA TRP A 879 -75.09 6.45 -56.52
C TRP A 879 -75.41 6.53 -55.01
N ARG A 880 -75.02 7.59 -54.26
CA ARG A 880 -75.18 7.71 -52.78
C ARG A 880 -76.60 7.51 -52.22
N LYS A 881 -77.64 7.86 -52.96
CA LYS A 881 -79.02 7.94 -52.43
C LYS A 881 -79.71 6.61 -52.06
N LYS A 882 -79.15 5.45 -52.44
CA LYS A 882 -79.75 4.12 -52.19
C LYS A 882 -78.99 3.30 -51.13
N ASP A 883 -77.78 3.70 -50.77
CA ASP A 883 -76.89 3.05 -49.79
C ASP A 883 -77.27 3.42 -48.34
N ASP A 884 -77.62 4.69 -48.09
CA ASP A 884 -77.89 5.27 -46.77
C ASP A 884 -78.93 4.52 -45.89
N SER A 885 -79.87 3.76 -46.47
CA SER A 885 -80.90 3.02 -45.72
C SER A 885 -80.41 1.69 -45.09
N PHE A 886 -79.41 1.04 -45.69
CA PHE A 886 -78.80 -0.20 -45.18
C PHE A 886 -77.78 0.14 -44.06
N LEU A 887 -77.00 1.20 -44.25
CA LEU A 887 -75.99 1.64 -43.30
C LEU A 887 -76.54 2.06 -41.93
N GLU A 888 -77.74 2.67 -41.87
CA GLU A 888 -78.30 3.14 -40.60
C GLU A 888 -78.66 1.98 -39.65
N LYS A 889 -79.23 0.88 -40.15
CA LYS A 889 -79.55 -0.30 -39.32
C LYS A 889 -78.28 -1.08 -38.93
N HIS A 890 -77.28 -1.13 -39.81
CA HIS A 890 -75.95 -1.66 -39.51
C HIS A 890 -75.22 -0.84 -38.43
N ARG A 891 -75.34 0.49 -38.44
CA ARG A 891 -74.73 1.40 -37.47
C ARG A 891 -75.24 1.20 -36.04
N VAL A 892 -76.54 0.95 -35.87
CA VAL A 892 -77.17 0.73 -34.54
C VAL A 892 -76.61 -0.52 -33.84
N TYR A 893 -76.22 -1.56 -34.57
CA TYR A 893 -75.63 -2.78 -34.00
C TYR A 893 -74.24 -2.53 -33.36
N TYR A 894 -73.39 -1.70 -33.97
CA TYR A 894 -72.02 -1.47 -33.49
C TYR A 894 -71.89 -0.45 -32.35
N VAL A 895 -72.94 0.33 -32.07
CA VAL A 895 -72.94 1.29 -30.95
C VAL A 895 -73.45 0.69 -29.64
N MET A 896 -73.97 -0.54 -29.65
CA MET A 896 -74.36 -1.25 -28.42
C MET A 896 -73.14 -1.80 -27.67
N PRO A 897 -73.18 -1.92 -26.34
CA PRO A 897 -72.14 -2.60 -25.56
C PRO A 897 -71.99 -4.07 -25.97
N THR A 898 -70.75 -4.58 -25.97
CA THR A 898 -70.35 -5.89 -26.52
C THR A 898 -71.22 -7.07 -26.06
N LYS A 899 -71.65 -7.12 -24.80
CA LYS A 899 -72.53 -8.19 -24.24
C LYS A 899 -74.01 -8.10 -24.66
N GLN A 900 -74.44 -6.99 -25.28
CA GLN A 900 -75.83 -6.74 -25.72
C GLN A 900 -76.03 -6.91 -27.24
N ARG A 901 -74.95 -6.96 -28.03
CA ARG A 901 -74.98 -7.04 -29.50
C ARG A 901 -75.60 -8.33 -30.05
N THR A 902 -75.55 -9.43 -29.28
CA THR A 902 -76.16 -10.72 -29.64
C THR A 902 -77.68 -10.68 -29.83
N ALA A 903 -78.39 -9.74 -29.17
CA ALA A 903 -79.84 -9.58 -29.35
C ALA A 903 -80.23 -8.69 -30.56
N ALA A 904 -79.29 -7.94 -31.13
CA ALA A 904 -79.51 -6.93 -32.19
C ALA A 904 -79.08 -7.40 -33.60
N TYR A 905 -78.69 -8.66 -33.75
CA TYR A 905 -78.17 -9.23 -35.01
C TYR A 905 -79.25 -9.40 -36.09
N GLN A 906 -80.46 -9.87 -35.72
CA GLN A 906 -81.53 -10.19 -36.66
C GLN A 906 -82.06 -9.00 -37.49
N PRO A 907 -82.30 -7.79 -36.94
CA PRO A 907 -82.84 -6.66 -37.69
C PRO A 907 -81.93 -6.08 -38.80
N VAL A 908 -80.63 -6.38 -38.80
CA VAL A 908 -79.67 -5.92 -39.84
C VAL A 908 -79.75 -6.80 -41.09
N ILE A 909 -80.02 -8.10 -40.91
CA ILE A 909 -80.23 -9.07 -42.00
C ILE A 909 -81.40 -8.65 -42.89
N ASP A 910 -82.52 -8.30 -42.27
CA ASP A 910 -83.75 -7.95 -42.98
C ASP A 910 -83.61 -6.69 -43.87
N ALA A 911 -82.64 -5.80 -43.59
CA ALA A 911 -82.41 -4.56 -44.36
C ALA A 911 -81.46 -4.73 -45.55
N PHE A 912 -80.56 -5.72 -45.49
CA PHE A 912 -79.64 -6.04 -46.56
C PHE A 912 -80.38 -6.61 -47.78
N ASP A 913 -81.42 -7.40 -47.53
CA ASP A 913 -82.23 -8.07 -48.55
C ASP A 913 -83.06 -7.08 -49.43
N GLU A 914 -83.01 -5.77 -49.19
CA GLU A 914 -83.77 -4.72 -49.90
C GLU A 914 -82.96 -3.92 -50.97
N LEU A 915 -81.63 -4.08 -51.09
CA LEU A 915 -80.75 -3.34 -52.05
C LEU A 915 -80.93 -3.76 -53.54
N SER A 916 -80.40 -2.99 -54.53
CA SER A 916 -80.38 -3.40 -55.97
C SER A 916 -79.32 -4.48 -56.26
N GLU A 917 -79.35 -5.20 -57.39
CA GLU A 917 -78.46 -6.37 -57.61
C GLU A 917 -76.96 -6.02 -57.55
N GLU A 918 -76.57 -4.89 -58.13
CA GLU A 918 -75.20 -4.39 -58.07
C GLU A 918 -74.85 -3.90 -56.65
N LEU A 919 -75.76 -3.23 -55.94
CA LEU A 919 -75.53 -2.77 -54.56
C LEU A 919 -75.59 -3.91 -53.53
N ARG A 920 -76.34 -4.99 -53.79
CA ARG A 920 -76.28 -6.21 -53.00
C ARG A 920 -74.93 -6.86 -53.17
N LYS A 921 -74.41 -7.01 -54.39
CA LYS A 921 -73.05 -7.49 -54.62
C LYS A 921 -72.00 -6.64 -53.90
N VAL A 922 -72.21 -5.33 -53.86
CA VAL A 922 -71.35 -4.36 -53.16
C VAL A 922 -71.38 -4.54 -51.65
N HIS A 923 -72.56 -4.60 -51.04
CA HIS A 923 -72.68 -4.73 -49.59
C HIS A 923 -72.67 -6.19 -49.13
N GLN A 924 -72.61 -7.17 -50.05
CA GLN A 924 -72.55 -8.61 -49.75
C GLN A 924 -71.33 -8.88 -48.88
N GLU A 925 -70.19 -8.30 -49.23
CA GLU A 925 -68.98 -8.38 -48.41
C GLU A 925 -69.15 -7.65 -47.08
N THR A 926 -69.80 -6.47 -47.03
CA THR A 926 -70.08 -5.76 -45.76
C THR A 926 -71.00 -6.59 -44.83
N PHE A 927 -71.99 -7.26 -45.41
CA PHE A 927 -72.97 -8.08 -44.70
C PHE A 927 -72.40 -9.43 -44.27
N ASP A 928 -71.58 -10.06 -45.12
CA ASP A 928 -70.83 -11.28 -44.81
C ASP A 928 -69.73 -10.99 -43.79
N ALA A 929 -69.05 -9.84 -43.88
CA ALA A 929 -68.13 -9.34 -42.87
C ALA A 929 -68.84 -8.99 -41.56
N PHE A 930 -70.07 -8.46 -41.60
CA PHE A 930 -70.90 -8.26 -40.40
C PHE A 930 -71.29 -9.59 -39.74
N ARG A 931 -71.68 -10.61 -40.52
CA ARG A 931 -71.94 -11.97 -40.05
C ARG A 931 -70.67 -12.60 -39.46
N GLN A 932 -69.55 -12.51 -40.17
CA GLN A 932 -68.26 -13.03 -39.75
C GLN A 932 -67.71 -12.27 -38.53
N SER A 933 -67.93 -10.96 -38.44
CA SER A 933 -67.60 -10.10 -37.28
C SER A 933 -68.43 -10.47 -36.06
N HIS A 934 -69.72 -10.77 -36.24
CA HIS A 934 -70.57 -11.31 -35.17
C HIS A 934 -70.10 -12.70 -34.70
N GLU A 935 -69.81 -13.62 -35.63
CA GLU A 935 -69.28 -14.95 -35.31
C GLU A 935 -67.90 -14.88 -34.64
N THR A 936 -67.03 -13.99 -35.10
CA THR A 936 -65.72 -13.71 -34.50
C THR A 936 -65.89 -13.11 -33.11
N LEU A 937 -66.85 -12.20 -32.92
CA LEU A 937 -67.12 -11.63 -31.59
C LEU A 937 -67.58 -12.71 -30.60
N VAL A 938 -68.48 -13.61 -31.03
CA VAL A 938 -68.95 -14.74 -30.21
C VAL A 938 -67.80 -15.71 -29.91
N ASP A 939 -66.93 -15.98 -30.89
CA ASP A 939 -65.74 -16.81 -30.71
C ASP A 939 -64.69 -16.15 -29.79
N THR A 940 -64.45 -14.85 -29.92
CA THR A 940 -63.56 -14.06 -29.05
C THR A 940 -64.05 -14.07 -27.61
N LEU A 941 -65.34 -13.79 -27.38
CA LEU A 941 -65.93 -13.84 -26.03
C LEU A 941 -65.84 -15.26 -25.41
N ARG A 942 -65.99 -16.29 -26.24
CA ARG A 942 -65.80 -17.68 -25.81
C ARG A 942 -64.34 -17.99 -25.46
N LYS A 943 -63.38 -17.50 -26.25
CA LYS A 943 -61.93 -17.67 -26.02
C LYS A 943 -61.45 -16.89 -24.80
N GLU A 944 -61.97 -15.69 -24.56
CA GLU A 944 -61.79 -14.92 -23.33
C GLU A 944 -62.24 -15.71 -22.11
N GLU A 945 -63.45 -16.27 -22.16
CA GLU A 945 -63.99 -17.08 -21.08
C GLU A 945 -63.14 -18.36 -20.85
N LEU A 946 -62.67 -19.00 -21.92
CA LEU A 946 -61.75 -20.15 -21.84
C LEU A 946 -60.40 -19.78 -21.22
N TYR A 947 -59.84 -18.61 -21.54
CA TYR A 947 -58.60 -18.12 -20.93
C TYR A 947 -58.79 -17.82 -19.43
N GLU A 948 -59.87 -17.14 -19.05
CA GLU A 948 -60.18 -16.90 -17.64
C GLU A 948 -60.39 -18.21 -16.88
N GLN A 949 -61.08 -19.19 -17.47
CA GLN A 949 -61.26 -20.51 -16.88
C GLN A 949 -59.92 -21.25 -16.73
N ALA A 950 -59.08 -21.26 -17.76
CA ALA A 950 -57.75 -21.87 -17.70
C ALA A 950 -56.84 -21.19 -16.67
N ARG A 951 -56.96 -19.87 -16.52
CA ARG A 951 -56.25 -19.09 -15.50
C ARG A 951 -56.69 -19.48 -14.09
N ARG A 952 -58.00 -19.58 -13.85
CA ARG A 952 -58.55 -20.04 -12.57
C ARG A 952 -58.09 -21.47 -12.26
N LEU A 953 -58.04 -22.36 -13.25
CA LEU A 953 -57.54 -23.72 -13.09
C LEU A 953 -56.05 -23.76 -12.71
N PHE A 954 -55.21 -22.94 -13.36
CA PHE A 954 -53.80 -22.81 -13.00
C PHE A 954 -53.62 -22.22 -11.60
N ASP A 955 -54.40 -21.21 -11.22
CA ASP A 955 -54.32 -20.59 -9.89
C ASP A 955 -54.81 -21.52 -8.78
N ALA A 956 -55.85 -22.31 -9.05
CA ALA A 956 -56.41 -23.30 -8.13
C ALA A 956 -55.68 -24.67 -8.14
N ALA A 957 -54.64 -24.84 -8.97
CA ALA A 957 -53.91 -26.09 -9.07
C ALA A 957 -53.30 -26.47 -7.71
N PRO A 958 -53.62 -27.66 -7.15
CA PRO A 958 -53.32 -27.97 -5.76
C PRO A 958 -51.87 -28.42 -5.50
N THR A 959 -51.17 -28.89 -6.54
CA THR A 959 -49.81 -29.47 -6.45
C THR A 959 -48.88 -28.89 -7.53
N LEU A 960 -47.57 -29.04 -7.35
CA LEU A 960 -46.57 -28.63 -8.34
C LEU A 960 -46.79 -29.30 -9.71
N ALA A 961 -47.07 -30.61 -9.73
CA ALA A 961 -47.39 -31.34 -10.95
C ALA A 961 -48.62 -30.76 -11.67
N ALA A 962 -49.67 -30.45 -10.90
CA ALA A 962 -50.89 -29.85 -11.45
C ALA A 962 -50.63 -28.42 -11.95
N LYS A 963 -49.85 -27.60 -11.24
CA LYS A 963 -49.42 -26.26 -11.68
C LYS A 963 -48.69 -26.33 -13.02
N ILE A 964 -47.73 -27.25 -13.15
CA ILE A 964 -46.96 -27.43 -14.38
C ILE A 964 -47.86 -27.93 -15.52
N ALA A 965 -48.71 -28.92 -15.27
CA ALA A 965 -49.58 -29.50 -16.31
C ALA A 965 -50.69 -28.54 -16.79
N THR A 966 -51.23 -27.71 -15.89
CA THR A 966 -52.27 -26.72 -16.22
C THR A 966 -51.71 -25.49 -16.94
N PHE A 967 -50.40 -25.22 -16.83
CA PHE A 967 -49.77 -24.11 -17.55
C PHE A 967 -49.90 -24.27 -19.07
N ASP A 968 -49.75 -25.49 -19.59
CA ASP A 968 -49.93 -25.74 -21.04
C ASP A 968 -51.36 -25.43 -21.51
N GLN A 969 -52.36 -25.63 -20.65
CA GLN A 969 -53.76 -25.29 -20.95
C GLN A 969 -53.95 -23.78 -20.94
N LEU A 970 -53.36 -23.08 -19.96
CA LEU A 970 -53.36 -21.62 -19.89
C LEU A 970 -52.63 -21.01 -21.09
N LYS A 971 -51.47 -21.55 -21.47
CA LYS A 971 -50.70 -21.14 -22.64
C LYS A 971 -51.50 -21.34 -23.92
N LYS A 972 -52.12 -22.51 -24.12
CA LYS A 972 -52.97 -22.76 -25.29
C LYS A 972 -54.18 -21.82 -25.34
N ALA A 973 -54.84 -21.58 -24.20
CA ALA A 973 -55.96 -20.65 -24.14
C ALA A 973 -55.52 -19.21 -24.44
N PHE A 974 -54.35 -18.79 -23.93
CA PHE A 974 -53.75 -17.49 -24.22
C PHE A 974 -53.32 -17.34 -25.68
N GLU A 975 -52.76 -18.39 -26.27
CA GLU A 975 -52.39 -18.43 -27.70
C GLU A 975 -53.61 -18.39 -28.62
N GLN A 976 -54.76 -18.87 -28.15
CA GLN A 976 -56.04 -18.82 -28.86
C GLN A 976 -56.76 -17.48 -28.72
N LEU A 977 -56.34 -16.60 -27.79
CA LEU A 977 -56.87 -15.25 -27.71
C LEU A 977 -56.49 -14.43 -28.95
N PRO A 978 -57.42 -13.65 -29.51
CA PRO A 978 -57.11 -12.63 -30.51
C PRO A 978 -56.09 -11.62 -29.98
N SER A 979 -55.25 -11.07 -30.86
CA SER A 979 -54.08 -10.25 -30.49
C SER A 979 -54.39 -9.03 -29.62
N ASP A 980 -55.52 -8.37 -29.89
CA ASP A 980 -56.03 -7.20 -29.14
C ASP A 980 -56.43 -7.56 -27.70
N VAL A 981 -57.07 -8.71 -27.51
CA VAL A 981 -57.41 -9.21 -26.17
C VAL A 981 -56.19 -9.80 -25.47
N LYS A 982 -55.32 -10.45 -26.23
CA LYS A 982 -54.05 -11.00 -25.76
C LYS A 982 -53.18 -9.90 -25.17
N GLU A 983 -53.16 -8.70 -25.75
CA GLU A 983 -52.46 -7.52 -25.23
C GLU A 983 -52.97 -7.13 -23.82
N ILE A 984 -54.29 -7.11 -23.61
CA ILE A 984 -54.91 -6.82 -22.30
C ILE A 984 -54.43 -7.83 -21.24
N PHE A 985 -54.32 -9.10 -21.60
CA PHE A 985 -53.90 -10.17 -20.69
C PHE A 985 -52.39 -10.46 -20.72
N GLN A 986 -51.60 -9.79 -21.57
CA GLN A 986 -50.20 -10.09 -21.85
C GLN A 986 -49.32 -9.91 -20.61
N GLY A 987 -49.55 -8.83 -19.85
CA GLY A 987 -48.81 -8.58 -18.62
C GLY A 987 -49.02 -9.69 -17.58
N LEU A 988 -50.28 -10.10 -17.39
CA LEU A 988 -50.64 -11.17 -16.47
C LEU A 988 -50.09 -12.53 -16.94
N PHE A 989 -50.18 -12.84 -18.23
CA PHE A 989 -49.63 -14.10 -18.77
C PHE A 989 -48.10 -14.14 -18.67
N ASN A 990 -47.41 -13.04 -18.98
CA ASN A 990 -45.94 -12.97 -18.89
C ASN A 990 -45.45 -13.19 -17.47
N GLN A 991 -46.14 -12.64 -16.47
CA GLN A 991 -45.83 -12.89 -15.07
C GLN A 991 -45.94 -14.39 -14.74
N VAL A 992 -47.05 -15.02 -15.14
CA VAL A 992 -47.31 -16.44 -14.88
C VAL A 992 -46.35 -17.36 -15.63
N LYS A 993 -45.97 -16.99 -16.86
CA LYS A 993 -44.96 -17.67 -17.65
C LYS A 993 -43.59 -17.58 -16.98
N SER A 994 -43.22 -16.41 -16.48
CA SER A 994 -41.97 -16.24 -15.74
C SER A 994 -41.93 -17.09 -14.48
N ASP A 995 -43.01 -17.12 -13.70
CA ASP A 995 -43.09 -17.98 -12.50
C ASP A 995 -43.04 -19.47 -12.87
N HIS A 996 -43.68 -19.87 -13.96
CA HIS A 996 -43.58 -21.24 -14.48
C HIS A 996 -42.15 -21.62 -14.85
N GLU A 997 -41.48 -20.81 -15.68
CA GLU A 997 -40.14 -21.11 -16.21
C GLU A 997 -39.05 -21.01 -15.14
N ASN A 998 -39.11 -19.97 -14.30
CA ASN A 998 -38.04 -19.65 -13.37
C ASN A 998 -38.23 -20.22 -11.98
N ILE A 999 -39.42 -20.73 -11.63
CA ILE A 999 -39.70 -21.25 -10.29
C ILE A 999 -40.21 -22.69 -10.39
N TYR A 1000 -41.39 -22.91 -10.96
CA TYR A 1000 -42.04 -24.22 -10.90
C TYR A 1000 -41.29 -25.30 -11.69
N LEU A 1001 -40.77 -24.98 -12.89
CA LEU A 1001 -39.92 -25.91 -13.64
C LEU A 1001 -38.61 -26.19 -12.92
N LYS A 1002 -37.91 -25.17 -12.40
CA LYS A 1002 -36.66 -25.36 -11.65
C LYS A 1002 -36.85 -26.20 -10.38
N LEU A 1003 -37.95 -25.99 -9.65
CA LEU A 1003 -38.28 -26.80 -8.47
C LEU A 1003 -38.42 -28.29 -8.81
N ARG A 1004 -39.02 -28.62 -9.96
CA ARG A 1004 -39.14 -29.98 -10.46
C ARG A 1004 -37.79 -30.51 -10.97
N ASP A 1005 -37.13 -29.76 -11.85
CA ASP A 1005 -35.95 -30.21 -12.60
C ASP A 1005 -34.74 -30.39 -11.68
N ASN A 1006 -34.58 -29.50 -10.70
CA ASN A 1006 -33.57 -29.62 -9.65
C ASN A 1006 -34.01 -30.56 -8.50
N GLN A 1007 -35.22 -31.14 -8.58
CA GLN A 1007 -35.78 -32.07 -7.58
C GLN A 1007 -35.77 -31.50 -6.15
N ILE A 1008 -36.06 -30.20 -6.02
CA ILE A 1008 -36.07 -29.49 -4.73
C ILE A 1008 -37.25 -29.94 -3.87
N VAL A 1009 -38.40 -30.17 -4.51
CA VAL A 1009 -39.62 -30.68 -3.89
C VAL A 1009 -40.22 -31.78 -4.76
N ASP A 1010 -41.01 -32.67 -4.14
CA ASP A 1010 -41.72 -33.71 -4.88
C ASP A 1010 -42.82 -33.10 -5.75
N SER A 1011 -43.16 -33.76 -6.86
CA SER A 1011 -44.19 -33.31 -7.80
C SER A 1011 -45.58 -33.16 -7.14
N GLU A 1012 -45.84 -33.90 -6.07
CA GLU A 1012 -47.08 -33.85 -5.29
C GLU A 1012 -47.08 -32.78 -4.19
N THR A 1013 -45.99 -32.01 -4.05
CA THR A 1013 -45.91 -30.94 -3.06
C THR A 1013 -47.00 -29.90 -3.33
N SER A 1014 -47.75 -29.54 -2.29
CA SER A 1014 -48.87 -28.61 -2.43
C SER A 1014 -48.38 -27.24 -2.88
N SER A 1015 -49.07 -26.64 -3.85
CA SER A 1015 -48.78 -25.29 -4.33
C SER A 1015 -48.89 -24.26 -3.20
N VAL A 1016 -49.78 -24.46 -2.24
CA VAL A 1016 -49.89 -23.60 -1.04
C VAL A 1016 -48.60 -23.64 -0.20
N SER A 1017 -47.99 -24.81 -0.06
CA SER A 1017 -46.73 -24.97 0.67
C SER A 1017 -45.57 -24.29 -0.06
N ILE A 1018 -45.55 -24.36 -1.40
CA ILE A 1018 -44.55 -23.70 -2.23
C ILE A 1018 -44.69 -22.18 -2.11
N GLU A 1019 -45.90 -21.64 -2.28
CA GLU A 1019 -46.15 -20.21 -2.11
C GLU A 1019 -45.80 -19.72 -0.71
N LYS A 1020 -46.04 -20.52 0.33
CA LYS A 1020 -45.65 -20.16 1.70
C LYS A 1020 -44.12 -19.97 1.82
N VAL A 1021 -43.31 -20.82 1.18
CA VAL A 1021 -41.84 -20.66 1.17
C VAL A 1021 -41.42 -19.42 0.39
N LEU A 1022 -42.01 -19.20 -0.78
CA LEU A 1022 -41.70 -18.03 -1.61
C LEU A 1022 -42.09 -16.72 -0.90
N LEU A 1023 -43.20 -16.71 -0.16
CA LEU A 1023 -43.61 -15.57 0.65
C LEU A 1023 -42.66 -15.29 1.82
N LYS A 1024 -42.07 -16.33 2.44
CA LYS A 1024 -41.05 -16.14 3.48
C LYS A 1024 -39.80 -15.42 2.95
N ILE A 1025 -39.44 -15.66 1.69
CA ILE A 1025 -38.25 -15.08 1.01
C ILE A 1025 -38.54 -13.66 0.47
N ASN A 1026 -39.80 -13.21 0.47
CA ASN A 1026 -40.24 -12.01 -0.25
C ASN A 1026 -39.93 -10.69 0.50
N THR A 1027 -38.65 -10.38 0.69
CA THR A 1027 -38.17 -9.03 1.02
C THR A 1027 -37.91 -8.21 -0.23
N SER A 1028 -38.06 -6.88 -0.14
CA SER A 1028 -37.78 -5.99 -1.26
C SER A 1028 -36.28 -5.88 -1.51
N GLY A 1029 -35.81 -6.24 -2.72
CA GLY A 1029 -34.45 -5.96 -3.17
C GLY A 1029 -33.75 -7.13 -3.87
N GLU A 1030 -32.49 -6.90 -4.26
CA GLU A 1030 -31.64 -7.84 -4.99
C GLU A 1030 -31.31 -9.11 -4.18
N VAL A 1031 -31.15 -8.97 -2.86
CA VAL A 1031 -30.83 -10.08 -1.94
C VAL A 1031 -31.92 -11.16 -1.94
N ALA A 1032 -33.20 -10.76 -1.97
CA ALA A 1032 -34.32 -11.69 -2.04
C ALA A 1032 -34.34 -12.50 -3.34
N GLN A 1033 -33.97 -11.89 -4.47
CA GLN A 1033 -33.86 -12.59 -5.75
C GLN A 1033 -32.69 -13.58 -5.78
N ARG A 1034 -31.55 -13.20 -5.19
CA ARG A 1034 -30.40 -14.09 -5.01
C ARG A 1034 -30.76 -15.28 -4.11
N LEU A 1035 -31.42 -15.03 -2.97
CA LEU A 1035 -31.85 -16.10 -2.06
C LEU A 1035 -32.92 -17.00 -2.71
N LYS A 1036 -33.87 -16.44 -3.44
CA LYS A 1036 -34.89 -17.21 -4.18
C LYS A 1036 -34.23 -18.13 -5.21
N SER A 1037 -33.25 -17.61 -5.96
CA SER A 1037 -32.49 -18.39 -6.96
C SER A 1037 -31.65 -19.50 -6.32
N ALA A 1038 -31.03 -19.23 -5.16
CA ALA A 1038 -30.30 -20.23 -4.38
C ALA A 1038 -31.24 -21.31 -3.82
N ALA A 1039 -32.38 -20.93 -3.24
CA ALA A 1039 -33.33 -21.85 -2.64
C ALA A 1039 -33.98 -22.81 -3.66
N ILE A 1040 -34.27 -22.35 -4.88
CA ILE A 1040 -34.79 -23.22 -5.96
C ILE A 1040 -33.70 -24.10 -6.61
N SER A 1041 -32.46 -23.97 -6.17
CA SER A 1041 -31.31 -24.76 -6.66
C SER A 1041 -30.70 -25.65 -5.57
N ASP A 1042 -31.06 -25.43 -4.30
CA ASP A 1042 -30.57 -26.21 -3.16
C ASP A 1042 -31.71 -26.75 -2.29
N ARG A 1043 -31.82 -28.08 -2.25
CA ARG A 1043 -32.88 -28.79 -1.51
C ARG A 1043 -32.78 -28.59 0.01
N ILE A 1044 -31.56 -28.51 0.56
CA ILE A 1044 -31.32 -28.36 2.00
C ILE A 1044 -31.78 -26.96 2.44
N LEU A 1045 -31.42 -25.93 1.67
CA LEU A 1045 -31.84 -24.55 1.89
C LEU A 1045 -33.37 -24.40 1.80
N TRP A 1046 -33.98 -24.95 0.76
CA TRP A 1046 -35.43 -24.92 0.61
C TRP A 1046 -36.16 -25.55 1.80
N GLN A 1047 -35.71 -26.75 2.21
CA GLN A 1047 -36.28 -27.46 3.35
C GLN A 1047 -36.12 -26.66 4.65
N ALA A 1048 -34.93 -26.09 4.90
CA ALA A 1048 -34.68 -25.29 6.09
C ALA A 1048 -35.61 -24.06 6.17
N ILE A 1049 -35.82 -23.34 5.05
CA ILE A 1049 -36.76 -22.21 4.99
C ILE A 1049 -38.21 -22.68 5.20
N ALA A 1050 -38.59 -23.81 4.58
CA ALA A 1050 -39.92 -24.38 4.72
C ALA A 1050 -40.25 -24.72 6.18
N THR A 1051 -39.33 -25.38 6.88
CA THR A 1051 -39.50 -25.80 8.28
C THR A 1051 -39.16 -24.72 9.32
N GLY A 1052 -38.47 -23.66 8.90
CA GLY A 1052 -38.05 -22.55 9.76
C GLY A 1052 -39.23 -21.85 10.43
N LYS A 1053 -39.02 -21.39 11.67
CA LYS A 1053 -40.09 -20.79 12.51
C LYS A 1053 -40.38 -19.33 12.18
N LYS A 1054 -39.55 -18.68 11.38
CA LYS A 1054 -39.76 -17.30 10.94
C LYS A 1054 -40.75 -17.23 9.78
N GLU A 1055 -41.75 -16.36 9.91
CA GLU A 1055 -42.81 -16.17 8.91
C GLU A 1055 -42.37 -15.26 7.75
N GLN A 1056 -41.37 -14.40 7.96
CA GLN A 1056 -40.68 -13.62 6.93
C GLN A 1056 -39.19 -13.53 7.27
N LEU A 1057 -38.32 -13.55 6.25
CA LEU A 1057 -36.87 -13.44 6.42
C LEU A 1057 -36.44 -11.99 6.22
N SER A 1058 -35.74 -11.39 7.18
CA SER A 1058 -35.10 -10.09 6.98
C SER A 1058 -33.94 -10.17 5.98
N THR A 1059 -33.52 -9.01 5.46
CA THR A 1059 -32.37 -8.89 4.54
C THR A 1059 -31.10 -9.47 5.18
N GLU A 1060 -30.94 -9.28 6.48
CA GLU A 1060 -29.81 -9.75 7.27
C GLU A 1060 -29.77 -11.28 7.34
N ILE A 1061 -30.90 -11.92 7.64
CA ILE A 1061 -31.01 -13.39 7.63
C ILE A 1061 -30.77 -13.90 6.21
N ALA A 1062 -31.35 -13.24 5.19
CA ALA A 1062 -31.19 -13.67 3.81
C ALA A 1062 -29.73 -13.65 3.35
N ASN A 1063 -28.96 -12.63 3.75
CA ASN A 1063 -27.51 -12.56 3.51
C ASN A 1063 -26.76 -13.69 4.22
N ASP A 1064 -27.10 -13.98 5.48
CA ASP A 1064 -26.47 -15.07 6.24
C ASP A 1064 -26.67 -16.43 5.57
N LEU A 1065 -27.89 -16.72 5.09
CA LEU A 1065 -28.19 -17.96 4.38
C LEU A 1065 -27.39 -18.06 3.06
N LEU A 1066 -27.19 -16.94 2.36
CA LEU A 1066 -26.38 -16.86 1.15
C LEU A 1066 -24.89 -17.07 1.41
N VAL A 1067 -24.37 -16.59 2.55
CA VAL A 1067 -22.99 -16.86 2.94
C VAL A 1067 -22.80 -18.33 3.30
N LEU A 1068 -23.75 -18.93 4.03
CA LEU A 1068 -23.70 -20.34 4.41
C LEU A 1068 -23.72 -21.28 3.20
N ILE A 1069 -24.54 -21.01 2.17
CA ILE A 1069 -24.55 -21.83 0.95
C ILE A 1069 -23.24 -21.67 0.17
N LYS A 1070 -22.71 -20.45 0.05
CA LYS A 1070 -21.42 -20.19 -0.61
C LYS A 1070 -20.28 -20.92 0.09
N TYR A 1071 -20.27 -20.92 1.43
CA TYR A 1071 -19.30 -21.69 2.21
C TYR A 1071 -19.38 -23.18 1.88
N ARG A 1072 -20.58 -23.76 1.97
CA ARG A 1072 -20.80 -25.18 1.67
C ARG A 1072 -20.34 -25.54 0.26
N ASP A 1073 -20.73 -24.78 -0.75
CA ASP A 1073 -20.36 -25.04 -2.14
C ASP A 1073 -18.84 -24.94 -2.35
N THR A 1074 -18.18 -23.96 -1.73
CA THR A 1074 -16.72 -23.80 -1.78
C THR A 1074 -15.99 -24.99 -1.16
N GLN A 1075 -16.44 -25.46 0.00
CA GLN A 1075 -15.81 -26.60 0.70
C GLN A 1075 -16.06 -27.92 -0.02
N VAL A 1076 -17.26 -28.13 -0.56
CA VAL A 1076 -17.58 -29.32 -1.38
C VAL A 1076 -16.76 -29.33 -2.67
N GLN A 1077 -16.52 -28.19 -3.31
CA GLN A 1077 -15.66 -28.08 -4.49
C GLN A 1077 -14.17 -28.30 -4.19
N ALA A 1078 -13.72 -27.99 -2.97
CA ALA A 1078 -12.32 -28.13 -2.58
C ALA A 1078 -11.89 -29.61 -2.42
N ASP A 1079 -12.80 -30.49 -2.00
CA ASP A 1079 -12.54 -31.95 -1.95
C ASP A 1079 -13.82 -32.75 -2.27
N PRO A 1080 -14.26 -32.76 -3.55
CA PRO A 1080 -15.50 -33.41 -3.96
C PRO A 1080 -15.42 -34.94 -3.92
N SER A 1081 -14.22 -35.50 -3.71
CA SER A 1081 -13.94 -36.94 -3.73
C SER A 1081 -14.09 -37.62 -2.38
N ASP A 1082 -14.00 -36.86 -1.28
CA ASP A 1082 -14.16 -37.36 0.09
C ASP A 1082 -15.64 -37.30 0.51
N ALA A 1083 -16.40 -38.36 0.18
CA ALA A 1083 -17.83 -38.45 0.47
C ALA A 1083 -18.18 -38.30 1.97
N ALA A 1084 -17.26 -38.68 2.87
CA ALA A 1084 -17.46 -38.50 4.31
C ALA A 1084 -17.34 -37.01 4.69
N TYR A 1085 -16.33 -36.33 4.16
CA TYR A 1085 -16.15 -34.89 4.36
C TYR A 1085 -17.31 -34.06 3.77
N VAL A 1086 -17.74 -34.38 2.54
CA VAL A 1086 -18.90 -33.74 1.91
C VAL A 1086 -20.17 -33.98 2.75
N GLY A 1087 -20.33 -35.18 3.32
CA GLY A 1087 -21.40 -35.49 4.27
C GLY A 1087 -21.36 -34.59 5.52
N GLU A 1088 -20.20 -34.48 6.17
CA GLU A 1088 -20.00 -33.65 7.37
C GLU A 1088 -20.22 -32.15 7.10
N ILE A 1089 -19.82 -31.65 5.93
CA ILE A 1089 -20.07 -30.25 5.50
C ILE A 1089 -21.57 -30.01 5.26
N ASN A 1090 -22.27 -30.94 4.60
CA ASN A 1090 -23.71 -30.82 4.37
C ASN A 1090 -24.49 -30.87 5.69
N ASP A 1091 -24.10 -31.73 6.62
CA ASP A 1091 -24.66 -31.83 7.96
C ASP A 1091 -24.50 -30.50 8.73
N PHE A 1092 -23.28 -29.95 8.74
CA PHE A 1092 -23.01 -28.66 9.39
C PHE A 1092 -23.81 -27.51 8.75
N TYR A 1093 -23.88 -27.49 7.43
CA TYR A 1093 -24.67 -26.51 6.69
C TYR A 1093 -26.16 -26.59 7.09
N GLN A 1094 -26.74 -27.78 7.12
CA GLN A 1094 -28.13 -28.01 7.51
C GLN A 1094 -28.41 -27.58 8.97
N ASP A 1095 -27.52 -27.92 9.89
CA ASP A 1095 -27.63 -27.52 11.31
C ASP A 1095 -27.57 -25.98 11.43
N SER A 1096 -26.63 -25.35 10.72
CA SER A 1096 -26.44 -23.89 10.75
C SER A 1096 -27.65 -23.13 10.21
N LEU A 1097 -28.24 -23.58 9.10
CA LEU A 1097 -29.47 -23.01 8.57
C LEU A 1097 -30.63 -23.13 9.57
N SER A 1098 -30.78 -24.31 10.18
CA SER A 1098 -31.86 -24.58 11.14
C SER A 1098 -31.75 -23.70 12.38
N ILE A 1099 -30.53 -23.49 12.87
CA ILE A 1099 -30.24 -22.61 14.00
C ILE A 1099 -30.50 -21.15 13.64
N ARG A 1100 -30.05 -20.69 12.47
CA ARG A 1100 -30.25 -19.29 12.03
C ARG A 1100 -31.72 -18.93 11.84
N LEU A 1101 -32.50 -19.89 11.32
CA LEU A 1101 -33.94 -19.76 11.10
C LEU A 1101 -34.78 -20.03 12.35
N SER A 1102 -34.13 -20.24 13.50
CA SER A 1102 -34.80 -20.40 14.79
C SER A 1102 -35.23 -19.05 15.37
N THR A 1103 -36.02 -19.12 16.43
CA THR A 1103 -36.42 -17.94 17.24
C THR A 1103 -35.47 -17.70 18.41
N ALA A 1104 -34.35 -18.42 18.51
CA ALA A 1104 -33.39 -18.22 19.59
C ALA A 1104 -32.76 -16.82 19.48
N PRO A 1105 -32.38 -16.18 20.59
CA PRO A 1105 -31.64 -14.92 20.56
C PRO A 1105 -30.36 -15.03 19.73
N ILE A 1106 -29.94 -13.94 19.09
CA ILE A 1106 -28.80 -13.93 18.16
C ILE A 1106 -27.50 -14.49 18.77
N LYS A 1107 -27.25 -14.20 20.06
CA LYS A 1107 -26.11 -14.72 20.83
C LYS A 1107 -26.19 -16.23 21.07
N GLU A 1108 -27.41 -16.75 21.23
CA GLU A 1108 -27.64 -18.18 21.40
C GLU A 1108 -27.52 -18.92 20.06
N GLN A 1109 -28.05 -18.35 18.97
CA GLN A 1109 -27.91 -18.90 17.62
C GLN A 1109 -26.44 -19.07 17.25
N ALA A 1110 -25.64 -18.03 17.40
CA ALA A 1110 -24.23 -18.11 17.04
C ALA A 1110 -23.44 -19.06 17.97
N SER A 1111 -23.80 -19.20 19.26
CA SER A 1111 -23.23 -20.24 20.13
C SER A 1111 -23.60 -21.66 19.68
N GLN A 1112 -24.84 -21.88 19.25
CA GLN A 1112 -25.29 -23.20 18.76
C GLN A 1112 -24.60 -23.58 17.45
N ILE A 1113 -24.35 -22.62 16.55
CA ILE A 1113 -23.62 -22.86 15.29
C ILE A 1113 -22.16 -23.26 15.59
N ILE A 1114 -21.52 -22.66 16.61
CA ILE A 1114 -20.17 -23.07 17.09
C ILE A 1114 -20.18 -24.52 17.58
N ASN A 1115 -21.16 -24.88 18.39
CA ASN A 1115 -21.26 -26.25 18.91
C ASN A 1115 -21.52 -27.28 17.80
N ALA A 1116 -22.30 -26.91 16.77
CA ALA A 1116 -22.51 -27.75 15.59
C ALA A 1116 -21.19 -27.98 14.84
N ALA A 1117 -20.38 -26.94 14.65
CA ALA A 1117 -19.05 -27.05 14.04
C ALA A 1117 -18.10 -27.96 14.82
N GLU A 1118 -18.01 -27.76 16.14
CA GLU A 1118 -17.20 -28.61 17.01
C GLU A 1118 -17.62 -30.07 16.93
N THR A 1119 -18.92 -30.34 17.00
CA THR A 1119 -19.42 -31.72 16.95
C THR A 1119 -19.11 -32.40 15.61
N LYS A 1120 -19.21 -31.66 14.50
CA LYS A 1120 -19.03 -32.24 13.16
C LYS A 1120 -17.56 -32.40 12.76
N PHE A 1121 -16.66 -31.52 13.21
CA PHE A 1121 -15.27 -31.49 12.72
C PHE A 1121 -14.19 -31.93 13.73
N ASN A 1122 -14.53 -32.14 15.02
CA ASN A 1122 -13.54 -32.42 16.08
C ASN A 1122 -13.03 -33.87 16.13
N HIS A 1123 -13.65 -34.82 15.40
CA HIS A 1123 -13.37 -36.25 15.56
C HIS A 1123 -12.26 -36.81 14.65
N ARG A 1124 -11.65 -36.02 13.75
CA ARG A 1124 -10.62 -36.51 12.80
C ARG A 1124 -9.50 -35.48 12.56
N ASP A 1125 -8.25 -35.91 12.72
CA ASP A 1125 -7.04 -35.08 12.56
C ASP A 1125 -6.90 -34.40 11.19
N LYS A 1126 -7.47 -34.98 10.12
CA LYS A 1126 -7.46 -34.44 8.75
C LYS A 1126 -8.38 -33.22 8.57
N TYR A 1127 -9.43 -33.07 9.40
CA TYR A 1127 -10.46 -32.04 9.25
C TYR A 1127 -10.26 -30.83 10.15
N LYS A 1128 -9.10 -30.74 10.83
CA LYS A 1128 -8.65 -29.57 11.58
C LYS A 1128 -8.62 -28.28 10.75
N ARG A 1129 -8.51 -28.39 9.41
CA ARG A 1129 -8.59 -27.25 8.48
C ARG A 1129 -10.01 -26.72 8.32
N ALA A 1130 -11.00 -27.59 8.13
CA ALA A 1130 -12.42 -27.21 8.07
C ALA A 1130 -12.92 -26.71 9.43
N PHE A 1131 -12.52 -27.36 10.53
CA PHE A 1131 -12.77 -26.87 11.87
C PHE A 1131 -12.13 -25.49 12.11
N ALA A 1132 -10.89 -25.28 11.66
CA ALA A 1132 -10.24 -23.98 11.72
C ALA A 1132 -10.96 -22.94 10.86
N ASP A 1133 -11.45 -23.30 9.68
CA ASP A 1133 -12.20 -22.38 8.80
C ASP A 1133 -13.59 -22.04 9.37
N VAL A 1134 -14.24 -22.98 10.06
CA VAL A 1134 -15.49 -22.72 10.78
C VAL A 1134 -15.26 -21.96 12.08
N ILE A 1135 -14.23 -22.27 12.87
CA ILE A 1135 -13.80 -21.45 14.01
C ILE A 1135 -13.30 -20.08 13.55
N MET A 1136 -12.82 -19.94 12.33
CA MET A 1136 -12.47 -18.66 11.72
C MET A 1136 -13.76 -17.89 11.36
N ILE A 1137 -14.74 -18.51 10.73
CA ILE A 1137 -16.06 -17.89 10.46
C ILE A 1137 -16.81 -17.54 11.77
N LEU A 1138 -16.66 -18.33 12.83
CA LEU A 1138 -17.43 -18.19 14.08
C LEU A 1138 -16.69 -17.51 15.25
N GLY A 1139 -15.36 -17.62 15.32
CA GLY A 1139 -14.50 -16.92 16.28
C GLY A 1139 -14.42 -15.43 16.01
N VAL A 1140 -14.84 -15.05 14.81
CA VAL A 1140 -15.24 -13.71 14.38
C VAL A 1140 -16.49 -13.25 15.15
N MET A 1141 -17.52 -14.09 15.35
CA MET A 1141 -18.82 -13.63 15.85
C MET A 1141 -18.95 -13.24 17.34
N PHE A 1142 -17.93 -13.39 18.20
CA PHE A 1142 -18.05 -13.05 19.63
C PHE A 1142 -16.78 -12.52 20.30
N GLY A 1143 -16.25 -11.39 19.80
CA GLY A 1143 -15.18 -10.63 20.46
C GLY A 1143 -15.62 -9.93 21.75
N GLY A 1144 -16.25 -10.65 22.68
CA GLY A 1144 -16.74 -10.13 23.96
C GLY A 1144 -17.14 -11.16 25.03
N LEU A 1145 -17.05 -12.47 24.79
CA LEU A 1145 -17.35 -13.51 25.79
C LEU A 1145 -16.12 -14.28 26.27
N GLY A 1146 -15.07 -13.54 26.67
CA GLY A 1146 -13.87 -14.10 27.29
C GLY A 1146 -14.14 -14.95 28.55
N ALA A 1147 -15.31 -14.81 29.19
CA ALA A 1147 -15.69 -15.60 30.36
C ALA A 1147 -16.22 -17.01 30.01
N ILE A 1148 -16.90 -17.20 28.87
CA ILE A 1148 -17.46 -18.51 28.49
C ILE A 1148 -16.38 -19.40 27.85
N PHE A 1149 -15.49 -18.82 27.04
CA PHE A 1149 -14.33 -19.55 26.49
C PHE A 1149 -13.36 -19.99 27.59
N MET A 1150 -13.18 -19.21 28.66
CA MET A 1150 -12.41 -19.63 29.83
C MET A 1150 -13.11 -20.73 30.67
N LEU A 1151 -14.45 -20.75 30.73
CA LEU A 1151 -15.20 -21.82 31.40
C LEU A 1151 -15.20 -23.14 30.61
N ALA A 1152 -15.30 -23.08 29.28
CA ALA A 1152 -15.17 -24.26 28.41
C ALA A 1152 -13.76 -24.86 28.46
N ARG A 1153 -12.71 -24.00 28.46
CA ARG A 1153 -11.31 -24.45 28.61
C ARG A 1153 -11.02 -25.08 29.98
N LYS A 1154 -11.71 -24.62 31.04
CA LYS A 1154 -11.56 -25.12 32.42
C LYS A 1154 -12.29 -26.45 32.69
N PHE A 1155 -13.35 -26.76 31.94
CA PHE A 1155 -14.10 -28.02 32.11
C PHE A 1155 -13.66 -29.14 31.15
N VAL A 1156 -12.99 -28.84 30.04
CA VAL A 1156 -12.74 -29.81 28.96
C VAL A 1156 -11.26 -30.21 28.80
N PHE A 1157 -10.30 -29.38 29.19
CA PHE A 1157 -8.86 -29.71 29.07
C PHE A 1157 -8.20 -29.81 30.44
N SER A 1158 -8.10 -31.02 30.97
CA SER A 1158 -7.33 -31.34 32.18
C SER A 1158 -5.81 -31.31 31.92
N THR A 1159 -5.28 -30.19 31.44
CA THR A 1159 -3.83 -30.00 31.21
C THR A 1159 -3.37 -28.64 31.70
N SER A 1160 -2.18 -28.63 32.31
CA SER A 1160 -1.61 -27.61 33.18
C SER A 1160 -1.36 -26.23 32.54
N LEU A 1161 -1.36 -25.23 33.41
CA LEU A 1161 -1.27 -23.77 33.25
C LEU A 1161 0.07 -23.21 32.70
N LEU A 1162 0.75 -23.93 31.81
CA LEU A 1162 2.01 -23.50 31.20
C LEU A 1162 2.09 -24.05 29.78
N PHE A 1163 1.70 -23.28 28.76
CA PHE A 1163 2.26 -23.23 27.39
C PHE A 1163 1.39 -22.32 26.47
N SER A 1164 2.04 -21.25 26.00
CA SER A 1164 1.73 -20.24 24.96
C SER A 1164 0.33 -19.62 24.82
N GLN A 1165 0.21 -18.36 25.26
CA GLN A 1165 -0.78 -17.35 24.83
C GLN A 1165 -0.35 -16.65 23.53
N ALA A 1166 -0.13 -17.38 22.44
CA ALA A 1166 0.11 -16.76 21.13
C ALA A 1166 -1.15 -16.88 20.27
N GLN A 1167 -1.79 -15.75 19.95
CA GLN A 1167 -2.78 -15.71 18.86
C GLN A 1167 -2.07 -16.11 17.56
N THR A 1168 -2.67 -17.03 16.80
CA THR A 1168 -2.08 -17.49 15.54
C THR A 1168 -2.23 -16.42 14.47
N ASN A 1169 -1.30 -16.34 13.50
CA ASN A 1169 -1.37 -15.36 12.39
C ASN A 1169 -2.68 -15.43 11.58
N ARG A 1170 -3.37 -16.58 11.57
CA ARG A 1170 -4.71 -16.73 10.96
C ARG A 1170 -5.81 -16.05 11.78
N GLN A 1171 -5.60 -15.91 13.09
CA GLN A 1171 -6.51 -15.24 14.02
C GLN A 1171 -6.42 -13.72 13.90
N THR A 1172 -5.23 -13.17 13.64
CA THR A 1172 -4.97 -11.73 13.50
C THR A 1172 -5.45 -11.15 12.15
N VAL A 1173 -5.14 -11.84 11.04
CA VAL A 1173 -5.55 -11.42 9.67
C VAL A 1173 -7.08 -11.38 9.51
N LEU A 1174 -7.77 -12.16 10.32
CA LEU A 1174 -9.22 -12.30 10.33
C LEU A 1174 -9.92 -11.28 11.24
N MET A 1175 -9.34 -10.98 12.42
CA MET A 1175 -9.91 -9.98 13.34
C MET A 1175 -9.82 -8.56 12.77
N ASP A 1176 -8.77 -8.26 12.00
CA ASP A 1176 -8.51 -6.89 11.52
C ASP A 1176 -9.21 -6.55 10.20
N ASN A 1177 -9.60 -7.54 9.39
CA ASN A 1177 -10.07 -7.29 8.02
C ASN A 1177 -11.57 -7.58 7.80
N TRP A 1178 -12.25 -8.30 8.72
CA TRP A 1178 -13.54 -8.93 8.41
C TRP A 1178 -14.73 -8.49 9.30
N MET A 1179 -14.62 -7.47 10.19
CA MET A 1179 -15.74 -7.14 11.10
C MET A 1179 -15.92 -5.71 11.63
N GLN A 1180 -17.18 -5.42 12.00
CA GLN A 1180 -17.66 -4.31 12.83
C GLN A 1180 -17.49 -4.56 14.35
N ASN A 1181 -17.28 -3.48 15.10
CA ASN A 1181 -17.04 -3.47 16.54
C ASN A 1181 -18.20 -4.05 17.38
N ASN A 1182 -17.88 -4.88 18.38
CA ASN A 1182 -18.81 -5.59 19.28
C ASN A 1182 -19.80 -4.71 20.08
N ASN A 1183 -19.62 -3.39 20.11
CA ASN A 1183 -20.48 -2.49 20.89
C ASN A 1183 -21.87 -2.27 20.25
N GLU A 1184 -22.13 -2.77 19.04
CA GLU A 1184 -23.40 -2.57 18.31
C GLU A 1184 -24.39 -3.75 18.39
N LEU A 1185 -23.98 -4.90 18.93
CA LEU A 1185 -24.79 -6.14 18.97
C LEU A 1185 -25.94 -6.14 20.01
N ASP A 1186 -26.10 -5.09 20.82
CA ASP A 1186 -27.06 -5.06 21.93
C ASP A 1186 -28.37 -4.28 21.66
N ASN A 1187 -28.61 -3.76 20.46
CA ASN A 1187 -29.77 -2.88 20.19
C ASN A 1187 -30.71 -3.28 19.03
N LYS A 1188 -30.55 -4.43 18.37
CA LYS A 1188 -31.46 -4.89 17.29
C LYS A 1188 -31.80 -6.38 17.42
N GLU A 1189 -33.09 -6.73 17.22
CA GLU A 1189 -33.58 -8.11 17.28
C GLU A 1189 -33.02 -9.00 16.16
N GLU A 1190 -32.65 -8.41 15.01
CA GLU A 1190 -32.06 -9.11 13.86
C GLU A 1190 -30.88 -8.30 13.27
N THR A 1191 -29.72 -8.94 13.12
CA THR A 1191 -28.50 -8.41 12.50
C THR A 1191 -27.81 -9.55 11.73
N CYS A 1192 -26.98 -9.24 10.73
CA CYS A 1192 -26.18 -10.25 10.03
C CYS A 1192 -25.22 -10.92 11.01
N LEU A 1193 -25.10 -12.24 10.92
CA LEU A 1193 -24.10 -13.04 11.62
C LEU A 1193 -22.82 -13.23 10.78
N PHE A 1194 -22.93 -13.25 9.45
CA PHE A 1194 -21.82 -13.52 8.55
C PHE A 1194 -21.55 -12.34 7.60
N HIS A 1195 -20.28 -12.07 7.31
CA HIS A 1195 -19.86 -11.18 6.22
C HIS A 1195 -19.19 -11.99 5.10
N GLU A 1196 -19.35 -11.55 3.86
CA GLU A 1196 -18.77 -12.21 2.69
C GLU A 1196 -17.24 -11.97 2.66
N PRO A 1197 -16.40 -13.02 2.49
CA PRO A 1197 -14.95 -12.86 2.35
C PRO A 1197 -14.55 -11.93 1.19
N PRO A 1198 -13.54 -11.04 1.32
CA PRO A 1198 -12.80 -10.58 0.16
C PRO A 1198 -12.14 -11.78 -0.53
N ALA A 1199 -12.18 -11.82 -1.86
CA ALA A 1199 -11.65 -12.92 -2.66
C ALA A 1199 -10.15 -13.13 -2.36
N ILE A 1200 -9.81 -14.22 -1.69
CA ILE A 1200 -8.43 -14.60 -1.43
C ILE A 1200 -7.89 -15.22 -2.73
N SER A 1201 -6.91 -14.58 -3.37
CA SER A 1201 -6.16 -15.22 -4.45
C SER A 1201 -5.32 -16.34 -3.84
N VAL A 1202 -5.69 -17.58 -4.14
CA VAL A 1202 -4.92 -18.76 -3.73
C VAL A 1202 -3.59 -18.74 -4.50
N LYS A 1203 -2.47 -18.66 -3.78
CA LYS A 1203 -1.15 -19.13 -4.25
C LYS A 1203 -1.02 -20.61 -3.93
#